data_AF-A0A928FMV1-F1
#
_entry.id   AF-A0A928FMV1-F1
#
_cell.length_a   1.000
_cell.length_b   1.000
_cell.length_c   1.000
_cell.angle_alpha   90.00
_cell.angle_beta   90.00
_cell.angle_gamma   90.00
#
_symmetry.space_group_name_H-M   'P 1'
#
loop_
_entity.id
_entity.type
_entity.pdbx_description
1 polymer ?
#
loop_
_entity_poly.entity_id
_entity_poly.type
_entity_poly.pdbx_seq_one_letter_code
_entity_poly.pdbx_strand_id
1 'polypeptide(L)'
;MKKLKLLSTMLIIAMLASSFAGCTDGNESINSSSDSEASYVSAGNTSEESSEVSFNEYINPNAYVDSWGNTHNKTLLNEEIPTYFIDFSSKDTMGYLYGINGVEITHNEEGYVSFKSTSNDPFVCFEKPKTLSEKMKYLRIEYRSSENTHGELFVNRSDGIFMGQEGSHMYFELKKVDDFEALILDISSICVENVYFTELRIDPGIIPDVTVDIKYIAAFETKEAAESFDAEGFNSDKIHSAGEVEWDTPEYVEQVVSDLDNFDGTLEMKDNGDGTVTISYVKDGQNVSHTVPNNENYLSGGYAATDDLRRTLPDSNTVGIYGENGEYYVGMFYFLCMGEHNDSGIFDINKIIETYGPAAQYLACGGWGDVGDTHFWGEPLYGYYYSRDEWLIRKHMELLSNANIDFLYLDVSNAFTYTYNAKLVMRICHELNEQGFDAPQIVFYTKSYSNAVVRVLYDEIYRQNYYPDTWFYVDGKPVIVAEEEDNIDDFFTIRLPQWPTDADRTNAWPWIDFKWPQTVYKNKEGVGEAISVSVAQHSGTILFSTAGLYGGTEDRGRSTVGKSQAESSKAITKQSYKFGYNFQAQWDRVFECIESSATNPADSIKYVLVTGWNEWTAGRIGDPLREDQEIFFCDTFNSEYSRDLEMTRGEYFDNYYLQLISNVYKLKGAAPVIIQDSRKPINVTGEFDQWDSVKVTYTDPKNDCNDRYERGFGNSQYINQTGRNDIVSAKVTSDTKNLYFYVETAEDISMYDTDSAWMQLFVNTDGEGLNGWYGYDYIINHEAKSQFTTTVSKVEEKRKSISYEYKTVGEVSYRVKDNKMMIAVPLEMLGITDYSKINVSFKWADSVVKISNMEAFYEVGDAAPLGRLNFIYRNY
;
A
#
# COMPACT_ATOMS: atom_id res chain seq x y z
N MET A 1 49.48 -14.90 8.63
CA MET A 1 48.41 -15.42 9.51
C MET A 1 48.35 -14.83 10.94
N LYS A 2 48.97 -13.66 11.21
CA LYS A 2 48.69 -12.82 12.40
C LYS A 2 48.58 -11.32 12.07
N LYS A 3 48.21 -11.00 10.82
CA LYS A 3 47.93 -9.65 10.31
C LYS A 3 46.66 -9.59 9.43
N LEU A 4 45.71 -10.51 9.69
CA LEU A 4 44.40 -10.58 9.00
C LEU A 4 43.24 -10.71 10.02
N LYS A 5 43.43 -10.16 11.22
CA LYS A 5 42.43 -10.11 12.30
C LYS A 5 42.29 -8.71 12.92
N LEU A 6 42.78 -7.68 12.22
CA LEU A 6 42.69 -6.28 12.64
C LEU A 6 42.02 -5.36 11.60
N LEU A 7 41.34 -5.94 10.59
CA LEU A 7 40.57 -5.21 9.57
C LEU A 7 39.06 -5.41 9.71
N SER A 8 38.61 -6.30 10.58
CA SER A 8 37.19 -6.53 10.89
C SER A 8 36.65 -5.64 12.02
N THR A 9 37.46 -4.72 12.57
CA THR A 9 37.06 -3.83 13.69
C THR A 9 37.27 -2.35 13.38
N MET A 10 37.83 -1.99 12.21
CA MET A 10 37.95 -0.58 11.76
C MET A 10 36.93 -0.19 10.68
N LEU A 11 36.08 -1.12 10.20
CA LEU A 11 34.99 -0.81 9.27
C LEU A 11 33.69 -0.35 9.97
N ILE A 12 33.63 -0.44 11.31
CA ILE A 12 32.44 -0.05 12.11
C ILE A 12 32.51 1.42 12.58
N ILE A 13 33.65 2.12 12.39
CA ILE A 13 33.83 3.51 12.87
C ILE A 13 33.83 4.55 11.73
N ALA A 14 33.82 4.14 10.46
CA ALA A 14 33.76 5.08 9.32
C ALA A 14 32.32 5.43 8.87
N MET A 15 31.28 4.81 9.45
CA MET A 15 29.87 5.12 9.17
C MET A 15 29.20 6.01 10.24
N LEU A 16 29.94 6.48 11.26
CA LEU A 16 29.39 7.25 12.39
C LEU A 16 29.94 8.70 12.50
N ALA A 17 30.51 9.28 11.44
CA ALA A 17 31.04 10.64 11.50
C ALA A 17 30.80 11.44 10.21
N SER A 18 29.55 11.81 9.96
CA SER A 18 29.21 12.97 9.11
C SER A 18 27.98 13.68 9.66
N SER A 19 28.08 14.14 10.90
CA SER A 19 27.33 15.29 11.41
C SER A 19 28.15 15.91 12.54
N PHE A 20 28.31 17.24 12.49
CA PHE A 20 29.13 18.11 13.34
C PHE A 20 30.63 18.23 13.05
N ALA A 21 30.99 19.25 12.26
CA ALA A 21 32.10 20.16 12.59
C ALA A 21 31.97 21.47 11.79
N GLY A 22 31.44 22.51 12.44
CA GLY A 22 31.57 23.91 12.01
C GLY A 22 32.24 24.72 13.12
N CYS A 23 33.42 25.27 12.80
CA CYS A 23 34.14 26.38 13.44
C CYS A 23 34.41 26.38 14.97
N THR A 24 35.68 26.32 15.37
CA THR A 24 36.52 27.50 15.68
C THR A 24 37.93 27.14 16.19
N ASP A 25 38.92 27.75 15.55
CA ASP A 25 40.24 28.25 15.99
C ASP A 25 41.05 27.61 17.15
N GLY A 26 42.28 27.19 16.79
CA GLY A 26 43.53 27.81 17.23
C GLY A 26 44.00 27.60 18.69
N ASN A 27 45.03 26.77 18.90
CA ASN A 27 46.40 27.21 19.23
C ASN A 27 47.36 26.07 19.59
N GLU A 28 48.64 26.41 19.48
CA GLU A 28 49.84 25.58 19.58
C GLU A 28 50.17 24.99 20.97
N SER A 29 50.95 23.90 20.90
CA SER A 29 52.17 23.63 21.70
C SER A 29 52.15 22.67 22.92
N ILE A 30 52.89 21.57 22.73
CA ILE A 30 54.04 21.09 23.53
C ILE A 30 53.82 20.39 24.91
N ASN A 31 54.39 19.16 24.96
CA ASN A 31 55.06 18.44 26.06
C ASN A 31 54.34 17.46 27.02
N SER A 32 54.75 16.20 26.84
CA SER A 32 55.40 15.28 27.80
C SER A 32 54.71 14.83 29.10
N SER A 33 54.53 13.50 29.13
CA SER A 33 54.94 12.52 30.17
C SER A 33 54.25 12.44 31.54
N SER A 34 54.04 11.17 31.92
CA SER A 34 54.14 10.51 33.23
C SER A 34 52.85 10.11 33.97
N ASP A 35 52.68 8.78 34.02
CA ASP A 35 52.40 7.91 35.16
C ASP A 35 51.54 8.42 36.34
N SER A 36 50.52 7.64 36.71
CA SER A 36 50.47 6.95 38.02
C SER A 36 49.25 6.04 38.17
N GLU A 37 49.44 5.01 38.99
CA GLU A 37 48.65 3.81 39.22
C GLU A 37 47.50 3.95 40.24
N ALA A 38 46.66 2.89 40.27
CA ALA A 38 45.95 2.28 41.40
C ALA A 38 44.73 3.05 41.98
N SER A 39 43.65 2.42 42.46
CA SER A 39 43.46 1.06 43.00
C SER A 39 41.96 0.69 43.12
N TYR A 40 41.72 -0.61 43.11
CA TYR A 40 40.50 -1.35 43.49
C TYR A 40 39.98 -1.04 44.92
N VAL A 41 38.65 -1.15 45.12
CA VAL A 41 38.04 -1.83 46.28
C VAL A 41 36.74 -2.53 45.87
N SER A 42 36.59 -3.78 46.30
CA SER A 42 35.40 -4.64 46.22
C SER A 42 35.00 -5.07 47.63
N ALA A 43 33.70 -5.29 47.87
CA ALA A 43 33.07 -6.12 48.91
C ALA A 43 31.54 -6.07 48.65
N GLY A 44 30.72 -7.12 48.73
CA GLY A 44 30.85 -8.47 49.29
C GLY A 44 29.54 -8.83 50.03
N ASN A 45 28.82 -9.81 49.49
CA ASN A 45 27.68 -10.64 49.99
C ASN A 45 27.25 -10.59 51.47
N THR A 46 25.95 -10.88 51.73
CA THR A 46 25.47 -12.13 52.40
C THR A 46 23.95 -12.31 52.37
N SER A 47 23.54 -13.58 52.50
CA SER A 47 22.27 -14.28 52.28
C SER A 47 21.44 -14.61 53.53
N GLU A 48 20.20 -15.10 53.32
CA GLU A 48 19.38 -16.11 54.08
C GLU A 48 17.90 -15.67 54.18
N GLU A 49 16.85 -16.51 54.36
CA GLU A 49 16.43 -17.82 53.83
C GLU A 49 14.94 -18.05 54.27
N SER A 50 14.08 -18.62 53.41
CA SER A 50 12.86 -19.44 53.68
C SER A 50 11.56 -18.85 54.30
N SER A 51 10.43 -19.02 53.59
CA SER A 51 9.32 -19.95 53.97
C SER A 51 8.21 -20.00 52.90
N GLU A 52 7.80 -21.21 52.53
CA GLU A 52 6.66 -21.54 51.66
C GLU A 52 5.31 -21.31 52.37
N VAL A 53 4.29 -20.77 51.68
CA VAL A 53 2.87 -21.18 51.80
C VAL A 53 2.16 -20.94 50.46
N SER A 54 1.40 -21.95 50.01
CA SER A 54 0.51 -21.95 48.84
C SER A 54 -0.90 -21.43 49.16
N PHE A 55 -1.55 -20.75 48.21
CA PHE A 55 -2.89 -21.03 47.64
C PHE A 55 -3.51 -19.79 46.98
N ASN A 56 -4.18 -20.04 45.84
CA ASN A 56 -5.04 -19.15 45.07
C ASN A 56 -5.99 -18.29 45.91
N GLU A 57 -6.13 -17.01 45.56
CA GLU A 57 -7.42 -16.32 45.43
C GLU A 57 -7.24 -15.01 44.64
N TYR A 58 -8.01 -14.87 43.56
CA TYR A 58 -8.15 -13.65 42.76
C TYR A 58 -8.69 -12.51 43.64
N ILE A 59 -7.92 -11.42 43.79
CA ILE A 59 -8.41 -10.18 44.40
C ILE A 59 -8.85 -9.23 43.29
N ASN A 60 -10.11 -8.80 43.36
CA ASN A 60 -10.75 -7.79 42.52
C ASN A 60 -10.01 -6.44 42.66
N PRO A 61 -9.49 -5.83 41.57
CA PRO A 61 -8.65 -4.62 41.63
C PRO A 61 -9.37 -3.33 42.05
N ASN A 62 -10.67 -3.36 42.40
CA ASN A 62 -11.48 -2.16 42.67
C ASN A 62 -11.91 -1.93 44.14
N ALA A 63 -11.22 -2.50 45.14
CA ALA A 63 -11.55 -2.26 46.55
C ALA A 63 -10.35 -1.75 47.36
N TYR A 64 -10.57 -0.76 48.24
CA TYR A 64 -9.65 -0.41 49.32
C TYR A 64 -10.35 -0.53 50.69
N VAL A 65 -9.56 -0.81 51.71
CA VAL A 65 -9.98 -1.11 53.08
C VAL A 65 -9.41 -0.03 54.01
N ASP A 66 -10.27 0.62 54.77
CA ASP A 66 -9.83 1.66 55.70
C ASP A 66 -9.15 1.10 56.96
N SER A 67 -8.59 1.99 57.79
CA SER A 67 -7.87 1.66 59.02
C SER A 67 -8.70 0.95 60.11
N TRP A 68 -10.00 0.72 59.88
CA TRP A 68 -10.89 -0.01 60.76
C TRP A 68 -11.43 -1.32 60.14
N GLY A 69 -10.94 -1.72 58.96
CA GLY A 69 -11.23 -3.02 58.37
C GLY A 69 -12.59 -3.12 57.67
N ASN A 70 -13.23 -1.99 57.35
CA ASN A 70 -14.46 -2.00 56.58
C ASN A 70 -14.15 -1.89 55.07
N THR A 71 -14.74 -2.79 54.29
CA THR A 71 -14.68 -2.75 52.83
C THR A 71 -15.73 -1.76 52.31
N HIS A 72 -15.32 -0.80 51.49
CA HIS A 72 -16.23 0.12 50.80
C HIS A 72 -16.15 -0.13 49.30
N ASN A 73 -17.29 -0.45 48.69
CA ASN A 73 -17.44 -0.36 47.24
C ASN A 73 -17.61 1.12 46.89
N LYS A 74 -16.68 1.68 46.12
CA LYS A 74 -16.86 3.01 45.54
C LYS A 74 -18.00 2.90 44.52
N THR A 75 -19.23 3.18 44.92
CA THR A 75 -20.30 3.51 43.99
C THR A 75 -19.96 4.88 43.43
N LEU A 76 -19.28 4.93 42.27
CA LEU A 76 -19.07 6.19 41.56
C LEU A 76 -20.42 6.62 40.98
N LEU A 77 -20.98 7.64 41.61
CA LEU A 77 -22.13 8.41 41.15
C LEU A 77 -21.66 9.31 39.99
N ASN A 78 -22.24 9.15 38.80
CA ASN A 78 -22.32 10.15 37.71
C ASN A 78 -21.16 11.18 37.56
N GLU A 79 -19.92 10.74 37.39
CA GLU A 79 -18.83 11.62 36.91
C GLU A 79 -18.72 11.44 35.39
N GLU A 80 -18.93 12.53 34.62
CA GLU A 80 -18.73 12.53 33.17
C GLU A 80 -17.24 12.31 32.87
N ILE A 81 -16.92 11.13 32.35
CA ILE A 81 -15.56 10.71 31.98
C ILE A 81 -15.11 11.55 30.76
N PRO A 82 -13.87 12.07 30.74
CA PRO A 82 -13.37 12.80 29.57
C PRO A 82 -13.38 11.90 28.33
N THR A 83 -13.85 12.46 27.21
CA THR A 83 -13.90 11.76 25.91
C THR A 83 -12.53 11.70 25.23
N TYR A 84 -11.57 12.50 25.72
CA TYR A 84 -10.17 12.51 25.31
C TYR A 84 -9.31 12.90 26.51
N PHE A 85 -8.13 12.29 26.67
CA PHE A 85 -7.19 12.61 27.73
C PHE A 85 -5.75 12.32 27.29
N ILE A 86 -4.86 13.28 27.51
CA ILE A 86 -3.41 13.09 27.40
C ILE A 86 -2.79 13.39 28.77
N ASP A 87 -2.02 12.44 29.30
CA ASP A 87 -1.27 12.60 30.53
C ASP A 87 0.17 13.05 30.25
N PHE A 88 0.54 14.22 30.77
CA PHE A 88 1.89 14.79 30.66
C PHE A 88 2.74 14.54 31.92
N SER A 89 2.30 13.65 32.81
CA SER A 89 3.05 13.16 33.97
C SER A 89 3.74 11.81 33.74
N SER A 90 3.50 11.16 32.60
CA SER A 90 4.06 9.85 32.24
C SER A 90 5.27 9.97 31.30
N LYS A 91 6.13 8.95 31.25
CA LYS A 91 7.28 8.92 30.31
C LYS A 91 6.87 8.70 28.85
N ASP A 92 5.62 8.33 28.60
CA ASP A 92 5.09 7.99 27.28
C ASP A 92 4.56 9.21 26.52
N THR A 93 4.59 10.41 27.13
CA THR A 93 4.15 11.67 26.54
C THR A 93 4.85 12.03 25.22
N MET A 94 6.07 11.52 24.99
CA MET A 94 6.80 11.71 23.72
C MET A 94 6.10 11.05 22.52
N GLY A 95 5.26 10.03 22.75
CA GLY A 95 4.50 9.35 21.71
C GLY A 95 3.35 10.19 21.14
N TYR A 96 3.00 11.32 21.78
CA TYR A 96 1.99 12.25 21.29
C TYR A 96 2.60 13.50 20.67
N LEU A 97 3.89 13.54 20.35
CA LEU A 97 4.55 14.71 19.75
C LEU A 97 4.88 14.42 18.29
N TYR A 98 4.39 15.26 17.37
CA TYR A 98 4.69 15.12 15.93
C TYR A 98 5.33 16.35 15.29
N GLY A 99 5.33 17.49 15.98
CA GLY A 99 5.97 18.72 15.53
C GLY A 99 6.67 19.44 16.67
N ILE A 100 7.94 19.80 16.48
CA ILE A 100 8.69 20.60 17.44
C ILE A 100 9.65 21.53 16.70
N ASN A 101 9.71 22.79 17.11
CA ASN A 101 10.71 23.72 16.63
C ASN A 101 11.17 24.59 17.80
N GLY A 102 12.48 24.71 18.00
CA GLY A 102 13.01 25.68 18.96
C GLY A 102 12.54 25.52 20.40
N VAL A 103 12.19 24.30 20.83
CA VAL A 103 11.77 24.00 22.21
C VAL A 103 12.64 22.89 22.78
N GLU A 104 13.13 23.07 24.00
CA GLU A 104 13.77 22.04 24.80
C GLU A 104 12.70 21.39 25.69
N ILE A 105 12.61 20.06 25.64
CA ILE A 105 11.64 19.29 26.44
C ILE A 105 12.37 18.66 27.61
N THR A 106 11.92 18.96 28.82
CA THR A 106 12.46 18.38 30.05
C THR A 106 11.33 17.88 30.95
N HIS A 107 11.65 17.07 31.96
CA HIS A 107 10.72 16.85 33.06
C HIS A 107 11.13 17.76 34.21
N ASN A 108 10.18 18.50 34.78
CA ASN A 108 10.44 19.34 35.94
C ASN A 108 10.58 18.49 37.23
N GLU A 109 10.96 19.13 38.34
CA GLU A 109 11.17 18.44 39.64
C GLU A 109 9.91 17.75 40.18
N GLU A 110 8.73 18.14 39.69
CA GLU A 110 7.43 17.56 40.05
C GLU A 110 7.01 16.40 39.14
N GLY A 111 7.82 16.07 38.12
CA GLY A 111 7.59 14.93 37.22
C GLY A 111 6.74 15.24 35.98
N TYR A 112 6.43 16.50 35.70
CA TYR A 112 5.64 16.91 34.53
C TYR A 112 6.54 17.37 33.37
N VAL A 113 6.05 17.22 32.14
CA VAL A 113 6.75 17.71 30.94
C VAL A 113 6.73 19.24 30.89
N SER A 114 7.92 19.81 30.70
CA SER A 114 8.20 21.24 30.58
C SER A 114 8.72 21.56 29.19
N PHE A 115 8.07 22.51 28.52
CA PHE A 115 8.42 23.01 27.19
C PHE A 115 9.11 24.36 27.33
N LYS A 116 10.42 24.38 27.12
CA LYS A 116 11.25 25.59 27.26
C LYS A 116 11.65 26.17 25.91
N SER A 117 11.37 27.44 25.65
CA SER A 117 11.78 28.10 24.40
C SER A 117 13.30 28.22 24.29
N THR A 118 13.83 27.87 23.11
CA THR A 118 15.25 27.96 22.73
C THR A 118 15.48 28.72 21.42
N SER A 119 14.41 29.09 20.70
CA SER A 119 14.48 29.86 19.45
C SER A 119 13.52 31.07 19.46
N ASN A 120 13.58 31.86 18.39
CA ASN A 120 12.69 33.01 18.18
C ASN A 120 11.33 32.64 17.56
N ASP A 121 11.05 31.35 17.34
CA ASP A 121 9.76 30.84 16.85
C ASP A 121 9.49 29.44 17.46
N PRO A 122 9.36 29.35 18.79
CA PRO A 122 9.26 28.07 19.47
C PRO A 122 7.84 27.51 19.39
N PHE A 123 7.67 26.25 18.99
CA PHE A 123 6.37 25.59 19.06
C PHE A 123 6.48 24.10 19.32
N VAL A 124 5.39 23.57 19.86
CA VAL A 124 5.17 22.13 20.08
C VAL A 124 3.78 21.76 19.58
N CYS A 125 3.68 20.71 18.78
CA CYS A 125 2.44 20.18 18.21
C CYS A 125 2.20 18.76 18.71
N PHE A 126 0.99 18.51 19.21
CA PHE A 126 0.58 17.23 19.79
C PHE A 126 -0.31 16.39 18.86
N GLU A 127 0.00 15.09 18.73
CA GLU A 127 -0.64 14.11 17.84
C GLU A 127 -2.10 13.84 18.19
N LYS A 128 -2.82 13.54 17.10
CA LYS A 128 -4.24 13.21 16.91
C LYS A 128 -4.87 12.22 17.91
N PRO A 129 -6.03 12.53 18.51
CA PRO A 129 -7.03 11.52 18.87
C PRO A 129 -7.60 10.84 17.62
N LYS A 130 -7.52 9.50 17.56
CA LYS A 130 -7.85 8.68 16.38
C LYS A 130 -9.28 8.86 15.82
N THR A 131 -10.25 9.38 16.57
CA THR A 131 -11.53 9.89 16.05
C THR A 131 -12.17 10.78 17.11
N LEU A 132 -12.56 12.02 16.79
CA LEU A 132 -13.35 12.83 17.72
C LEU A 132 -14.84 12.57 17.49
N SER A 133 -15.60 12.45 18.58
CA SER A 133 -17.06 12.44 18.51
C SER A 133 -17.62 13.86 18.65
N GLU A 134 -18.86 14.05 18.20
CA GLU A 134 -19.71 15.25 18.39
C GLU A 134 -19.86 15.71 19.87
N LYS A 135 -19.35 14.91 20.80
CA LYS A 135 -19.41 15.13 22.25
C LYS A 135 -18.21 15.89 22.81
N MET A 136 -17.27 16.39 22.00
CA MET A 136 -16.12 17.16 22.48
C MET A 136 -16.36 18.66 22.30
N LYS A 137 -17.03 19.29 23.27
CA LYS A 137 -17.41 20.71 23.20
C LYS A 137 -16.51 21.61 24.03
N TYR A 138 -15.86 21.05 25.05
CA TYR A 138 -14.99 21.78 25.96
C TYR A 138 -13.64 21.10 26.10
N LEU A 139 -12.55 21.85 25.88
CA LEU A 139 -11.18 21.39 26.10
C LEU A 139 -10.63 22.00 27.39
N ARG A 140 -10.14 21.17 28.30
CA ARG A 140 -9.40 21.56 29.50
C ARG A 140 -7.92 21.31 29.31
N ILE A 141 -7.10 22.33 29.55
CA ILE A 141 -5.64 22.25 29.59
C ILE A 141 -5.21 22.65 31.00
N GLU A 142 -4.58 21.73 31.72
CA GLU A 142 -4.02 22.01 33.04
C GLU A 142 -2.55 22.38 32.87
N TYR A 143 -2.19 23.64 33.08
CA TYR A 143 -0.87 24.17 32.72
C TYR A 143 -0.35 25.16 33.76
N ARG A 144 0.95 25.44 33.69
CA ARG A 144 1.53 26.68 34.19
C ARG A 144 2.51 27.26 33.18
N SER A 145 2.66 28.57 33.17
CA SER A 145 3.53 29.27 32.23
C SER A 145 4.34 30.34 32.94
N SER A 146 5.62 30.46 32.63
CA SER A 146 6.49 31.47 33.24
C SER A 146 6.29 32.88 32.66
N GLU A 147 5.63 33.01 31.51
CA GLU A 147 5.20 34.27 30.90
C GLU A 147 3.82 34.13 30.21
N ASN A 148 3.20 35.25 29.84
CA ASN A 148 2.01 35.20 28.99
C ASN A 148 2.40 34.70 27.59
N THR A 149 1.75 33.66 27.11
CA THR A 149 1.92 33.12 25.77
C THR A 149 0.58 32.69 25.17
N HIS A 150 0.61 31.93 24.08
CA HIS A 150 -0.58 31.51 23.37
C HIS A 150 -0.48 30.07 22.85
N GLY A 151 -1.61 29.53 22.46
CA GLY A 151 -1.70 28.30 21.69
C GLY A 151 -2.71 28.46 20.57
N GLU A 152 -2.63 27.53 19.62
CA GLU A 152 -3.51 27.42 18.48
C GLU A 152 -4.10 26.01 18.46
N LEU A 153 -5.39 25.93 18.17
CA LEU A 153 -6.10 24.69 17.93
C LEU A 153 -6.58 24.67 16.49
N PHE A 154 -6.25 23.62 15.75
CA PHE A 154 -6.68 23.40 14.37
C PHE A 154 -7.49 22.11 14.23
N VAL A 155 -8.49 22.17 13.35
CA VAL A 155 -9.40 21.06 13.06
C VAL A 155 -9.63 20.92 11.56
N ASN A 156 -9.96 19.71 11.09
CA ASN A 156 -10.47 19.47 9.74
C ASN A 156 -11.95 19.10 9.85
N ARG A 157 -12.81 19.77 9.09
CA ARG A 157 -14.26 19.59 9.19
C ARG A 157 -14.79 18.77 8.01
N SER A 158 -15.75 17.88 8.28
CA SER A 158 -16.42 17.07 7.26
C SER A 158 -17.16 17.89 6.21
N ASP A 159 -17.53 19.13 6.52
CA ASP A 159 -18.15 20.07 5.58
C ASP A 159 -17.14 20.72 4.61
N GLY A 160 -15.91 20.21 4.57
CA GLY A 160 -14.88 20.60 3.60
C GLY A 160 -14.02 21.78 4.03
N ILE A 161 -14.11 22.23 5.29
CA ILE A 161 -13.26 23.28 5.84
C ILE A 161 -12.01 22.65 6.45
N PHE A 162 -10.87 22.80 5.79
CA PHE A 162 -9.58 22.23 6.20
C PHE A 162 -8.74 23.20 7.04
N MET A 163 -7.73 22.67 7.74
CA MET A 163 -6.74 23.43 8.51
C MET A 163 -6.22 24.65 7.74
N GLY A 164 -6.22 25.80 8.40
CA GLY A 164 -5.77 27.08 7.82
C GLY A 164 -6.87 27.89 7.12
N GLN A 165 -8.09 27.34 6.98
CA GLN A 165 -9.26 28.06 6.48
C GLN A 165 -10.03 28.78 7.61
N GLU A 166 -10.91 29.72 7.25
CA GLU A 166 -11.74 30.42 8.22
C GLU A 166 -12.76 29.45 8.85
N GLY A 167 -12.75 29.33 10.18
CA GLY A 167 -13.60 28.39 10.91
C GLY A 167 -12.99 27.01 11.19
N SER A 168 -11.71 26.79 10.87
CA SER A 168 -10.93 25.59 11.23
C SER A 168 -9.79 25.83 12.22
N HIS A 169 -9.69 27.04 12.79
CA HIS A 169 -8.67 27.38 13.77
C HIS A 169 -9.23 28.20 14.94
N MET A 170 -8.63 28.07 16.12
CA MET A 170 -8.92 28.86 17.31
C MET A 170 -7.63 29.23 18.03
N TYR A 171 -7.51 30.52 18.37
CA TYR A 171 -6.43 31.05 19.21
C TYR A 171 -6.87 31.10 20.67
N PHE A 172 -5.96 30.76 21.58
CA PHE A 172 -6.16 30.93 23.02
C PHE A 172 -4.90 31.45 23.72
N GLU A 173 -5.09 32.17 24.83
CA GLU A 173 -4.00 32.72 25.63
C GLU A 173 -3.69 31.81 26.83
N LEU A 174 -2.41 31.58 27.08
CA LEU A 174 -1.88 30.94 28.29
C LEU A 174 -1.26 32.04 29.15
N LYS A 175 -1.84 32.30 30.32
CA LYS A 175 -1.37 33.36 31.22
C LYS A 175 -0.19 32.89 32.04
N LYS A 176 0.64 33.84 32.44
CA LYS A 176 1.66 33.63 33.46
C LYS A 176 1.00 33.25 34.78
N VAL A 177 1.28 32.04 35.26
CA VAL A 177 0.75 31.51 36.52
C VAL A 177 1.86 30.70 37.19
N ASP A 178 2.05 30.92 38.50
CA ASP A 178 3.13 30.27 39.26
C ASP A 178 2.75 28.83 39.68
N ASP A 179 1.45 28.57 39.86
CA ASP A 179 0.87 27.26 40.17
C ASP A 179 0.07 26.73 38.96
N PHE A 180 -0.13 25.40 38.88
CA PHE A 180 -0.98 24.81 37.84
C PHE A 180 -2.40 25.37 37.91
N GLU A 181 -2.91 25.79 36.76
CA GLU A 181 -4.26 26.34 36.60
C GLU A 181 -4.96 25.70 35.40
N ALA A 182 -6.28 25.61 35.47
CA ALA A 182 -7.11 25.05 34.41
C ALA A 182 -7.53 26.13 33.40
N LEU A 183 -7.14 25.97 32.13
CA LEU A 183 -7.75 26.69 31.01
C LEU A 183 -8.87 25.84 30.40
N ILE A 184 -10.09 26.40 30.33
CA ILE A 184 -11.23 25.75 29.71
C ILE A 184 -11.64 26.52 28.45
N LEU A 185 -11.59 25.85 27.30
CA LEU A 185 -11.92 26.39 25.99
C LEU A 185 -13.25 25.82 25.52
N ASP A 186 -14.16 26.69 25.09
CA ASP A 186 -15.36 26.28 24.35
C ASP A 186 -14.98 26.15 22.87
N ILE A 187 -14.85 24.90 22.41
CA ILE A 187 -14.41 24.56 21.05
C ILE A 187 -15.59 24.20 20.14
N SER A 188 -16.83 24.33 20.63
CA SER A 188 -18.04 23.93 19.91
C SER A 188 -18.25 24.65 18.57
N SER A 189 -17.65 25.83 18.39
CA SER A 189 -17.75 26.62 17.14
C SER A 189 -16.90 26.06 15.99
N ILE A 190 -15.85 25.30 16.31
CA ILE A 190 -14.95 24.67 15.34
C ILE A 190 -15.13 23.14 15.30
N CYS A 191 -15.70 22.52 16.35
CA CYS A 191 -16.07 21.10 16.41
C CYS A 191 -17.57 20.88 16.12
N VAL A 192 -17.95 20.92 14.84
CA VAL A 192 -19.28 20.55 14.32
C VAL A 192 -19.40 19.03 14.06
N GLU A 193 -20.53 18.52 13.54
CA GLU A 193 -20.69 17.09 13.22
C GLU A 193 -19.56 16.58 12.28
N ASN A 194 -18.96 15.43 12.60
CA ASN A 194 -17.85 14.80 11.87
C ASN A 194 -16.61 15.72 11.70
N VAL A 195 -16.04 16.23 12.80
CA VAL A 195 -14.79 17.00 12.78
C VAL A 195 -13.62 16.16 13.29
N TYR A 196 -12.49 16.24 12.61
CA TYR A 196 -11.23 15.64 13.01
C TYR A 196 -10.38 16.68 13.75
N PHE A 197 -9.99 16.38 15.00
CA PHE A 197 -8.93 17.14 15.66
C PHE A 197 -7.66 16.95 14.86
N THR A 198 -7.06 18.04 14.38
CA THR A 198 -5.90 17.91 13.50
C THR A 198 -4.63 18.27 14.24
N GLU A 199 -4.65 19.35 15.02
CA GLU A 199 -3.45 19.85 15.68
C GLU A 199 -3.79 20.69 16.90
N LEU A 200 -3.15 20.40 18.04
CA LEU A 200 -3.00 21.36 19.12
C LEU A 200 -1.56 21.83 19.15
N ARG A 201 -1.37 23.13 18.92
CA ARG A 201 -0.08 23.80 18.97
C ARG A 201 0.01 24.66 20.22
N ILE A 202 1.09 24.50 20.96
CA ILE A 202 1.45 25.36 22.08
C ILE A 202 2.72 26.11 21.70
N ASP A 203 2.70 27.44 21.81
CA ASP A 203 3.83 28.31 21.55
C ASP A 203 4.36 28.79 22.91
N PRO A 204 5.54 28.36 23.38
CA PRO A 204 6.10 28.85 24.63
C PRO A 204 6.51 30.34 24.59
N GLY A 205 6.49 30.99 23.43
CA GLY A 205 6.74 32.42 23.26
C GLY A 205 8.14 32.73 22.72
N ILE A 206 8.23 33.77 21.87
CA ILE A 206 9.43 34.22 21.11
C ILE A 206 10.64 34.63 21.99
N ILE A 207 10.46 34.70 23.31
CA ILE A 207 11.50 35.08 24.26
C ILE A 207 12.23 33.79 24.69
N PRO A 208 13.58 33.72 24.61
CA PRO A 208 14.33 32.59 25.13
C PRO A 208 14.08 32.36 26.62
N ASP A 209 14.06 31.08 27.03
CA ASP A 209 13.86 30.63 28.42
C ASP A 209 12.43 30.77 29.01
N VAL A 210 11.41 31.01 28.19
CA VAL A 210 10.01 30.86 28.64
C VAL A 210 9.66 29.38 28.72
N THR A 211 8.95 28.98 29.78
CA THR A 211 8.61 27.59 30.09
C THR A 211 7.11 27.46 30.23
N VAL A 212 6.54 26.51 29.49
CA VAL A 212 5.15 26.06 29.66
C VAL A 212 5.19 24.62 30.16
N ASP A 213 4.68 24.39 31.36
CA ASP A 213 4.51 23.04 31.90
C ASP A 213 3.05 22.64 31.71
N ILE A 214 2.81 21.45 31.19
CA ILE A 214 1.47 20.90 31.01
C ILE A 214 1.35 19.65 31.86
N LYS A 215 0.26 19.53 32.61
CA LYS A 215 -0.04 18.37 33.46
C LYS A 215 -0.91 17.35 32.72
N TYR A 216 -2.00 17.81 32.10
CA TYR A 216 -2.82 17.00 31.21
C TYR A 216 -3.65 17.88 30.27
N ILE A 217 -4.20 17.25 29.25
CA ILE A 217 -5.17 17.83 28.33
C ILE A 217 -6.36 16.89 28.25
N ALA A 218 -7.58 17.41 28.41
CA ALA A 218 -8.80 16.59 28.47
C ALA A 218 -9.97 17.25 27.74
N ALA A 219 -10.85 16.47 27.11
CA ALA A 219 -12.05 17.00 26.43
C ALA A 219 -13.34 16.44 27.04
N PHE A 220 -14.39 17.27 27.03
CA PHE A 220 -15.67 17.01 27.67
C PHE A 220 -16.86 17.46 26.83
N GLU A 221 -18.01 16.84 27.09
CA GLU A 221 -19.29 17.21 26.47
C GLU A 221 -19.93 18.43 27.11
N THR A 222 -19.78 18.57 28.42
CA THR A 222 -20.33 19.69 29.19
C THR A 222 -19.23 20.53 29.81
N LYS A 223 -19.53 21.82 29.98
CA LYS A 223 -18.60 22.76 30.63
C LYS A 223 -18.45 22.42 32.12
N GLU A 224 -19.53 22.00 32.75
CA GLU A 224 -19.57 21.61 34.16
C GLU A 224 -18.65 20.39 34.43
N ALA A 225 -18.60 19.42 33.53
CA ALA A 225 -17.66 18.31 33.63
C ALA A 225 -16.21 18.76 33.48
N ALA A 226 -15.92 19.63 32.50
CA ALA A 226 -14.59 20.20 32.35
C ALA A 226 -14.14 20.98 33.60
N GLU A 227 -15.05 21.78 34.21
CA GLU A 227 -14.78 22.57 35.42
C GLU A 227 -14.58 21.71 36.68
N SER A 228 -15.30 20.59 36.80
CA SER A 228 -15.28 19.74 37.99
C SER A 228 -14.29 18.58 37.92
N PHE A 229 -13.69 18.31 36.76
CA PHE A 229 -12.75 17.21 36.58
C PHE A 229 -11.46 17.37 37.40
N ASP A 230 -11.03 16.28 38.02
CA ASP A 230 -9.76 16.14 38.72
C ASP A 230 -9.06 14.87 38.22
N ALA A 231 -7.84 15.03 37.71
CA ALA A 231 -7.06 13.92 37.15
C ALA A 231 -6.36 13.06 38.21
N GLU A 232 -6.38 13.44 39.50
CA GLU A 232 -5.74 12.65 40.56
C GLU A 232 -6.34 11.23 40.66
N GLY A 233 -5.55 10.23 40.25
CA GLY A 233 -5.97 8.82 40.28
C GLY A 233 -6.85 8.40 39.11
N PHE A 234 -6.98 9.23 38.07
CA PHE A 234 -7.64 8.85 36.82
C PHE A 234 -6.78 7.86 36.02
N ASN A 235 -7.36 6.74 35.59
CA ASN A 235 -6.67 5.77 34.72
C ASN A 235 -7.10 6.02 33.26
N SER A 236 -6.17 6.48 32.43
CA SER A 236 -6.36 6.73 30.99
C SER A 236 -6.78 5.48 30.20
N ASP A 237 -6.50 4.27 30.68
CA ASP A 237 -6.95 3.01 30.08
C ASP A 237 -8.48 2.91 30.00
N LYS A 238 -9.21 3.65 30.85
CA LYS A 238 -10.68 3.67 30.83
C LYS A 238 -11.27 4.39 29.63
N ILE A 239 -10.51 5.27 28.96
CA ILE A 239 -10.97 5.95 27.74
C ILE A 239 -10.89 5.01 26.54
N HIS A 240 -9.98 4.02 26.57
CA HIS A 240 -9.90 2.96 25.55
C HIS A 240 -11.12 2.01 25.57
N SER A 241 -11.82 1.90 26.70
CA SER A 241 -12.99 1.01 26.84
C SER A 241 -14.34 1.59 26.39
N ALA A 242 -14.41 2.86 26.00
CA ALA A 242 -15.67 3.51 25.62
C ALA A 242 -16.00 3.43 24.11
N GLY A 243 -15.18 2.73 23.33
CA GLY A 243 -15.35 2.53 21.88
C GLY A 243 -14.99 1.12 21.40
N GLU A 244 -14.85 0.15 22.30
CA GLU A 244 -14.81 -1.27 21.94
C GLU A 244 -16.21 -1.67 21.49
N VAL A 245 -16.45 -1.70 20.18
CA VAL A 245 -17.28 -2.78 19.65
C VAL A 245 -16.40 -4.02 19.76
N GLU A 246 -16.65 -4.84 20.79
CA GLU A 246 -16.18 -6.22 20.81
C GLU A 246 -16.67 -6.87 19.51
N TRP A 247 -15.76 -7.08 18.56
CA TRP A 247 -15.99 -8.07 17.53
C TRP A 247 -15.78 -9.43 18.19
N ASP A 248 -16.81 -9.90 18.88
CA ASP A 248 -17.02 -11.33 19.01
C ASP A 248 -17.10 -11.85 17.58
N THR A 249 -16.03 -12.46 17.09
CA THR A 249 -16.17 -13.42 15.99
C THR A 249 -17.11 -14.48 16.57
N PRO A 250 -18.36 -14.63 16.07
CA PRO A 250 -19.27 -15.56 16.70
C PRO A 250 -18.60 -16.93 16.64
N GLU A 251 -18.51 -17.67 17.77
CA GLU A 251 -18.00 -19.06 17.80
C GLU A 251 -18.60 -19.93 16.67
N TYR A 252 -19.77 -19.55 16.19
CA TYR A 252 -20.46 -20.09 15.02
C TYR A 252 -19.68 -20.02 13.69
N VAL A 253 -18.89 -18.97 13.40
CA VAL A 253 -18.17 -18.81 12.12
C VAL A 253 -16.95 -19.74 12.06
N GLU A 254 -16.16 -19.82 13.13
CA GLU A 254 -15.05 -20.78 13.22
C GLU A 254 -15.54 -22.23 13.20
N GLN A 255 -16.70 -22.50 13.82
CA GLN A 255 -17.28 -23.84 13.85
C GLN A 255 -17.78 -24.29 12.47
N VAL A 256 -18.37 -23.39 11.67
CA VAL A 256 -18.81 -23.67 10.29
C VAL A 256 -17.63 -23.93 9.36
N VAL A 257 -16.54 -23.17 9.47
CA VAL A 257 -15.32 -23.36 8.65
C VAL A 257 -14.65 -24.69 9.01
N SER A 258 -14.49 -25.01 10.29
CA SER A 258 -13.87 -26.27 10.73
C SER A 258 -14.68 -27.53 10.33
N ASP A 259 -16.01 -27.39 10.22
CA ASP A 259 -16.91 -28.47 9.84
C ASP A 259 -16.93 -28.74 8.33
N LEU A 260 -16.64 -27.72 7.50
CA LEU A 260 -16.57 -27.83 6.04
C LEU A 260 -15.23 -28.38 5.55
N ASP A 261 -14.13 -28.09 6.26
CA ASP A 261 -12.77 -28.55 5.89
C ASP A 261 -12.58 -30.08 5.90
N ASN A 262 -13.53 -30.84 6.48
CA ASN A 262 -13.48 -32.30 6.57
C ASN A 262 -14.72 -33.02 6.00
N PHE A 263 -15.55 -32.35 5.20
CA PHE A 263 -16.85 -32.89 4.76
C PHE A 263 -16.78 -33.61 3.39
N ASP A 264 -17.18 -34.89 3.33
CA ASP A 264 -17.19 -35.73 2.11
C ASP A 264 -18.59 -35.97 1.50
N GLY A 265 -19.61 -35.24 1.98
CA GLY A 265 -21.01 -35.38 1.57
C GLY A 265 -21.51 -34.35 0.54
N THR A 266 -22.78 -34.48 0.13
CA THR A 266 -23.45 -33.50 -0.75
C THR A 266 -24.02 -32.33 0.05
N LEU A 267 -23.67 -31.11 -0.38
CA LEU A 267 -24.13 -29.85 0.20
C LEU A 267 -25.19 -29.21 -0.70
N GLU A 268 -26.26 -28.68 -0.11
CA GLU A 268 -27.34 -27.94 -0.80
C GLU A 268 -27.31 -26.46 -0.39
N MET A 269 -27.20 -25.57 -1.38
CA MET A 269 -27.30 -24.12 -1.17
C MET A 269 -28.63 -23.60 -1.71
N LYS A 270 -29.27 -22.73 -0.94
CA LYS A 270 -30.52 -22.07 -1.31
C LYS A 270 -30.41 -20.58 -1.04
N ASP A 271 -30.45 -19.78 -2.10
CA ASP A 271 -30.63 -18.34 -2.03
C ASP A 271 -32.03 -18.01 -1.47
N ASN A 272 -32.07 -17.16 -0.44
CA ASN A 272 -33.29 -16.78 0.25
C ASN A 272 -33.95 -15.51 -0.35
N GLY A 273 -33.27 -14.78 -1.24
CA GLY A 273 -33.80 -13.57 -1.88
C GLY A 273 -33.89 -12.35 -0.97
N ASP A 274 -33.31 -12.40 0.22
CA ASP A 274 -33.22 -11.32 1.22
C ASP A 274 -31.77 -10.89 1.50
N GLY A 275 -30.85 -11.25 0.61
CA GLY A 275 -29.42 -11.02 0.80
C GLY A 275 -28.76 -12.05 1.72
N THR A 276 -29.34 -13.25 1.88
CA THR A 276 -28.73 -14.38 2.60
C THR A 276 -28.79 -15.70 1.82
N VAL A 277 -27.80 -16.57 2.01
CA VAL A 277 -27.80 -17.95 1.48
C VAL A 277 -27.92 -18.92 2.64
N THR A 278 -28.81 -19.89 2.48
CA THR A 278 -28.91 -21.03 3.39
C THR A 278 -28.08 -22.20 2.83
N ILE A 279 -27.03 -22.58 3.56
CA ILE A 279 -26.20 -23.74 3.31
C ILE A 279 -26.72 -24.90 4.16
N SER A 280 -27.05 -26.03 3.55
CA SER A 280 -27.54 -27.22 4.26
C SER A 280 -26.73 -28.46 3.91
N TYR A 281 -26.35 -29.24 4.93
CA TYR A 281 -25.60 -30.49 4.76
C TYR A 281 -25.98 -31.51 5.84
N VAL A 282 -25.61 -32.77 5.65
CA VAL A 282 -25.94 -33.87 6.58
C VAL A 282 -24.72 -34.29 7.37
N LYS A 283 -24.67 -33.98 8.67
CA LYS A 283 -23.61 -34.39 9.60
C LYS A 283 -24.14 -35.47 10.54
N ASP A 284 -23.48 -36.63 10.60
CA ASP A 284 -23.87 -37.77 11.44
C ASP A 284 -25.35 -38.21 11.30
N GLY A 285 -25.91 -38.08 10.10
CA GLY A 285 -27.31 -38.41 9.80
C GLY A 285 -28.33 -37.36 10.25
N GLN A 286 -27.90 -36.16 10.64
CA GLN A 286 -28.76 -35.01 10.94
C GLN A 286 -28.54 -33.89 9.93
N ASN A 287 -29.64 -33.25 9.51
CA ASN A 287 -29.58 -32.08 8.62
C ASN A 287 -29.16 -30.85 9.44
N VAL A 288 -28.01 -30.29 9.10
CA VAL A 288 -27.47 -29.04 9.63
C VAL A 288 -27.68 -27.96 8.57
N SER A 289 -28.11 -26.76 9.00
CA SER A 289 -28.40 -25.66 8.09
C SER A 289 -27.92 -24.35 8.69
N HIS A 290 -27.21 -23.56 7.88
CA HIS A 290 -26.62 -22.29 8.24
C HIS A 290 -27.06 -21.21 7.26
N THR A 291 -27.59 -20.11 7.77
CA THR A 291 -27.89 -18.93 6.95
C THR A 291 -26.75 -17.93 7.13
N VAL A 292 -26.10 -17.58 6.01
CA VAL A 292 -25.00 -16.62 5.96
C VAL A 292 -25.42 -15.44 5.07
N PRO A 293 -24.88 -14.22 5.28
CA PRO A 293 -25.03 -13.14 4.31
C PRO A 293 -24.66 -13.64 2.91
N ASN A 294 -25.53 -13.38 1.95
CA ASN A 294 -25.25 -13.59 0.55
C ASN A 294 -24.39 -12.41 0.15
N ASN A 295 -23.08 -12.54 0.33
CA ASN A 295 -22.14 -11.65 -0.32
C ASN A 295 -22.17 -11.97 -1.83
N GLU A 296 -23.29 -11.61 -2.47
CA GLU A 296 -23.42 -11.50 -3.92
C GLU A 296 -22.65 -10.26 -4.40
N ASN A 297 -21.38 -10.13 -3.98
CA ASN A 297 -20.41 -9.42 -4.79
C ASN A 297 -20.05 -10.39 -5.90
N TYR A 298 -20.89 -10.43 -6.93
CA TYR A 298 -20.54 -11.10 -8.17
C TYR A 298 -19.23 -10.49 -8.66
N LEU A 299 -18.17 -11.30 -8.60
CA LEU A 299 -16.87 -11.00 -9.15
C LEU A 299 -17.04 -10.50 -10.59
N SER A 300 -16.41 -9.38 -10.92
CA SER A 300 -16.07 -9.08 -12.30
C SER A 300 -15.45 -10.33 -12.89
N GLY A 301 -16.16 -11.00 -13.82
CA GLY A 301 -15.60 -12.16 -14.52
C GLY A 301 -14.26 -11.81 -15.19
N GLY A 302 -13.61 -12.78 -15.81
CA GLY A 302 -12.27 -12.57 -16.37
C GLY A 302 -12.10 -11.30 -17.22
N TYR A 303 -10.93 -10.66 -17.11
CA TYR A 303 -10.60 -9.45 -17.86
C TYR A 303 -10.12 -9.75 -19.29
N ALA A 304 -10.39 -8.83 -20.21
CA ALA A 304 -9.76 -8.78 -21.52
C ALA A 304 -8.72 -7.65 -21.59
N ALA A 305 -7.54 -7.92 -22.15
CA ALA A 305 -6.58 -6.89 -22.51
C ALA A 305 -5.65 -7.37 -23.63
N THR A 306 -5.16 -6.42 -24.44
CA THR A 306 -4.15 -6.66 -25.48
C THR A 306 -3.08 -5.57 -25.43
N ASP A 307 -1.84 -5.96 -25.17
CA ASP A 307 -0.74 -5.02 -25.03
C ASP A 307 -0.24 -4.41 -26.36
N ASP A 308 0.76 -3.54 -26.30
CA ASP A 308 1.32 -2.87 -27.49
C ASP A 308 2.10 -3.82 -28.41
N LEU A 309 2.48 -4.98 -27.88
CA LEU A 309 3.13 -6.07 -28.60
C LEU A 309 2.15 -7.10 -29.18
N ARG A 310 0.84 -6.87 -29.01
CA ARG A 310 -0.24 -7.75 -29.50
C ARG A 310 -0.36 -9.07 -28.73
N ARG A 311 0.13 -9.13 -27.50
CA ARG A 311 -0.12 -10.24 -26.58
C ARG A 311 -1.46 -9.99 -25.91
N THR A 312 -2.35 -10.97 -25.98
CA THR A 312 -3.68 -10.92 -25.35
C THR A 312 -3.66 -11.76 -24.08
N LEU A 313 -4.39 -11.29 -23.06
CA LEU A 313 -4.59 -12.10 -21.85
C LEU A 313 -5.26 -13.42 -22.21
N PRO A 314 -4.83 -14.52 -21.56
CA PRO A 314 -5.36 -15.83 -21.89
C PRO A 314 -6.78 -15.98 -21.28
N ASP A 315 -7.71 -16.60 -22.02
CA ASP A 315 -9.11 -16.74 -21.59
C ASP A 315 -9.33 -17.95 -20.66
N SER A 316 -10.50 -18.05 -20.04
CA SER A 316 -10.83 -19.16 -19.13
C SER A 316 -10.86 -20.54 -19.81
N ASN A 317 -10.89 -20.62 -21.15
CA ASN A 317 -10.74 -21.89 -21.89
C ASN A 317 -9.28 -22.27 -22.13
N THR A 318 -8.37 -21.31 -21.99
CA THR A 318 -6.94 -21.47 -22.21
C THR A 318 -6.18 -21.67 -20.88
N VAL A 319 -6.85 -21.50 -19.73
CA VAL A 319 -6.16 -21.23 -18.46
C VAL A 319 -6.81 -21.89 -17.26
N GLY A 320 -6.04 -22.74 -16.59
CA GLY A 320 -6.44 -23.56 -15.44
C GLY A 320 -5.69 -24.90 -15.32
N ILE A 321 -4.84 -25.25 -16.29
CA ILE A 321 -4.20 -26.58 -16.38
C ILE A 321 -3.39 -26.93 -15.11
N TYR A 322 -2.77 -25.94 -14.46
CA TYR A 322 -1.96 -26.17 -13.25
C TYR A 322 -2.74 -25.96 -11.95
N GLY A 323 -3.63 -24.95 -11.87
CA GLY A 323 -4.43 -24.65 -10.68
C GLY A 323 -5.40 -25.76 -10.27
N GLU A 324 -5.86 -26.60 -11.20
CA GLU A 324 -6.65 -27.80 -10.88
C GLU A 324 -5.85 -28.86 -10.10
N ASN A 325 -4.51 -28.77 -10.09
CA ASN A 325 -3.60 -29.79 -9.56
C ASN A 325 -2.79 -29.33 -8.31
N GLY A 326 -2.96 -28.11 -7.82
CA GLY A 326 -2.28 -27.62 -6.61
C GLY A 326 -2.53 -26.14 -6.28
N GLU A 327 -2.38 -25.78 -5.00
CA GLU A 327 -2.43 -24.40 -4.52
C GLU A 327 -1.08 -23.70 -4.76
N TYR A 328 -1.07 -22.70 -5.66
CA TYR A 328 0.10 -21.87 -5.94
C TYR A 328 -0.12 -20.44 -5.46
N TYR A 329 0.93 -19.85 -4.89
CA TYR A 329 0.95 -18.46 -4.45
C TYR A 329 2.03 -17.69 -5.20
N VAL A 330 1.72 -16.45 -5.55
CA VAL A 330 2.63 -15.51 -6.22
C VAL A 330 2.90 -14.34 -5.28
N GLY A 331 4.14 -14.24 -4.84
CA GLY A 331 4.63 -13.09 -4.09
C GLY A 331 5.20 -12.03 -5.03
N MET A 332 5.02 -10.75 -4.73
CA MET A 332 5.65 -9.63 -5.45
C MET A 332 6.60 -8.85 -4.52
N PHE A 333 7.86 -8.69 -4.93
CA PHE A 333 8.80 -7.85 -4.18
C PHE A 333 8.44 -6.38 -4.36
N TYR A 334 8.31 -5.65 -3.25
CA TYR A 334 7.80 -4.28 -3.25
C TYR A 334 8.67 -3.37 -2.38
N PHE A 335 9.04 -2.21 -2.92
CA PHE A 335 9.98 -1.27 -2.33
C PHE A 335 9.24 -0.10 -1.66
N LEU A 336 9.67 0.24 -0.45
CA LEU A 336 9.08 1.25 0.41
C LEU A 336 9.96 2.51 0.57
N CYS A 337 11.05 2.61 -0.18
CA CYS A 337 12.15 3.53 0.13
C CYS A 337 12.22 4.78 -0.76
N MET A 338 11.32 4.94 -1.74
CA MET A 338 11.35 6.09 -2.64
C MET A 338 11.07 7.37 -1.83
N GLY A 339 12.03 8.28 -1.81
CA GLY A 339 11.94 9.54 -1.05
C GLY A 339 12.37 9.44 0.41
N GLU A 340 12.74 8.26 0.90
CA GLU A 340 13.19 8.04 2.29
C GLU A 340 14.69 8.33 2.47
N HIS A 341 15.42 8.43 1.36
CA HIS A 341 16.87 8.67 1.31
C HIS A 341 17.20 9.96 0.56
N ASN A 342 18.43 10.09 0.06
CA ASN A 342 18.91 11.29 -0.61
C ASN A 342 18.01 11.70 -1.80
N ASP A 343 17.48 12.92 -1.71
CA ASP A 343 16.69 13.61 -2.74
C ASP A 343 17.35 14.96 -3.09
N SER A 344 18.57 14.89 -3.61
CA SER A 344 19.30 16.04 -4.11
C SER A 344 18.80 16.53 -5.48
N GLY A 345 17.93 15.76 -6.14
CA GLY A 345 17.37 16.07 -7.44
C GLY A 345 16.80 14.86 -8.18
N ILE A 346 16.23 15.10 -9.36
CA ILE A 346 15.83 14.04 -10.29
C ILE A 346 17.02 13.73 -11.21
N PHE A 347 17.64 12.57 -10.99
CA PHE A 347 18.64 12.01 -11.90
C PHE A 347 18.06 10.82 -12.66
N ASP A 348 17.73 11.00 -13.94
CA ASP A 348 17.23 9.93 -14.80
C ASP A 348 18.34 9.43 -15.72
N ILE A 349 18.73 8.17 -15.54
CA ILE A 349 19.87 7.57 -16.23
C ILE A 349 19.64 7.50 -17.74
N ASN A 350 18.43 7.16 -18.19
CA ASN A 350 18.11 7.15 -19.62
C ASN A 350 18.27 8.55 -20.24
N LYS A 351 17.78 9.59 -19.55
CA LYS A 351 17.91 10.99 -20.01
C LYS A 351 19.36 11.48 -19.99
N ILE A 352 20.15 11.06 -18.99
CA ILE A 352 21.60 11.34 -18.93
C ILE A 352 22.31 10.68 -20.12
N ILE A 353 22.07 9.40 -20.37
CA ILE A 353 22.67 8.67 -21.50
C ILE A 353 22.27 9.28 -22.84
N GLU A 354 21.01 9.66 -23.01
CA GLU A 354 20.53 10.33 -24.22
C GLU A 354 21.23 11.67 -24.46
N THR A 355 21.39 12.47 -23.39
CA THR A 355 21.99 13.80 -23.46
C THR A 355 23.49 13.75 -23.76
N TYR A 356 24.24 12.87 -23.09
CA TYR A 356 25.71 12.85 -23.14
C TYR A 356 26.29 11.78 -24.08
N GLY A 357 25.49 10.81 -24.53
CA GLY A 357 25.93 9.73 -25.40
C GLY A 357 27.15 8.99 -24.84
N PRO A 358 28.18 8.68 -25.67
CA PRO A 358 29.40 8.01 -25.19
C PRO A 358 30.14 8.74 -24.06
N ALA A 359 29.96 10.06 -23.91
CA ALA A 359 30.59 10.81 -22.83
C ALA A 359 30.03 10.43 -21.45
N ALA A 360 28.83 9.84 -21.38
CA ALA A 360 28.23 9.35 -20.13
C ALA A 360 29.08 8.28 -19.42
N GLN A 361 30.04 7.65 -20.11
CA GLN A 361 30.99 6.71 -19.50
C GLN A 361 31.97 7.36 -18.49
N TYR A 362 32.08 8.69 -18.50
CA TYR A 362 33.07 9.44 -17.72
C TYR A 362 32.39 10.45 -16.80
N LEU A 363 32.89 10.60 -15.57
CA LEU A 363 32.41 11.59 -14.60
C LEU A 363 32.51 13.02 -15.13
N ALA A 364 33.47 13.26 -16.03
CA ALA A 364 33.67 14.55 -16.68
C ALA A 364 32.49 15.04 -17.53
N CYS A 365 31.50 14.19 -17.84
CA CYS A 365 30.26 14.64 -18.49
C CYS A 365 29.43 15.56 -17.59
N GLY A 366 29.58 15.45 -16.27
CA GLY A 366 28.91 16.28 -15.27
C GLY A 366 27.42 15.96 -15.05
N GLY A 367 26.89 14.87 -15.64
CA GLY A 367 25.46 14.53 -15.56
C GLY A 367 25.04 13.63 -14.39
N TRP A 368 26.00 13.03 -13.66
CA TRP A 368 25.75 11.92 -12.71
C TRP A 368 25.59 12.33 -11.24
N GLY A 369 25.56 13.62 -10.92
CA GLY A 369 25.50 14.07 -9.54
C GLY A 369 26.69 13.60 -8.67
N ASP A 370 26.53 13.77 -7.36
CA ASP A 370 27.49 13.39 -6.35
C ASP A 370 27.39 11.89 -6.00
N VAL A 371 28.35 11.41 -5.21
CA VAL A 371 28.32 10.02 -4.71
C VAL A 371 27.19 9.88 -3.71
N GLY A 372 26.40 8.82 -3.82
CA GLY A 372 25.22 8.59 -2.99
C GLY A 372 23.95 9.31 -3.49
N ASP A 373 24.00 10.05 -4.59
CA ASP A 373 22.79 10.56 -5.25
C ASP A 373 21.96 9.41 -5.83
N THR A 374 20.66 9.47 -5.57
CA THR A 374 19.67 8.50 -6.01
C THR A 374 19.33 8.73 -7.48
N HIS A 375 19.45 7.69 -8.30
CA HIS A 375 19.19 7.78 -9.74
C HIS A 375 18.07 6.85 -10.16
N PHE A 376 17.11 7.38 -10.90
CA PHE A 376 16.06 6.63 -11.56
C PHE A 376 16.58 6.00 -12.85
N TRP A 377 16.32 4.71 -13.07
CA TRP A 377 16.72 4.05 -14.32
C TRP A 377 15.90 4.55 -15.53
N GLY A 378 14.70 5.08 -15.30
CA GLY A 378 13.81 5.70 -16.28
C GLY A 378 12.66 6.45 -15.59
N GLU A 379 11.74 7.00 -16.37
CA GLU A 379 10.60 7.76 -15.83
C GLU A 379 9.41 6.84 -15.49
N PRO A 380 8.99 6.75 -14.21
CA PRO A 380 7.76 6.05 -13.84
C PRO A 380 6.56 6.71 -14.50
N LEU A 381 5.54 5.93 -14.86
CA LEU A 381 4.30 6.47 -15.42
C LEU A 381 3.72 7.54 -14.49
N TYR A 382 3.69 7.27 -13.19
CA TYR A 382 3.15 8.15 -12.16
C TYR A 382 4.12 9.25 -11.70
N GLY A 383 5.24 9.43 -12.41
CA GLY A 383 6.28 10.41 -12.10
C GLY A 383 7.30 9.92 -11.06
N TYR A 384 8.30 10.74 -10.76
CA TYR A 384 9.35 10.50 -9.77
C TYR A 384 8.81 10.67 -8.34
N TYR A 385 7.90 9.78 -7.95
CA TYR A 385 7.11 9.84 -6.73
C TYR A 385 7.92 9.46 -5.47
N TYR A 386 7.33 9.72 -4.30
CA TYR A 386 7.75 9.12 -3.03
C TYR A 386 6.86 7.91 -2.68
N SER A 387 7.39 6.95 -1.92
CA SER A 387 6.68 5.73 -1.50
C SER A 387 5.50 5.99 -0.56
N ARG A 388 5.38 7.21 -0.02
CA ARG A 388 4.27 7.63 0.85
C ARG A 388 3.07 8.23 0.11
N ASP A 389 3.13 8.29 -1.21
CA ASP A 389 2.06 8.83 -2.05
C ASP A 389 0.84 7.89 -2.02
N GLU A 390 -0.19 8.28 -1.27
CA GLU A 390 -1.40 7.45 -1.09
C GLU A 390 -2.15 7.22 -2.40
N TRP A 391 -2.25 8.23 -3.25
CA TRP A 391 -2.90 8.15 -4.56
C TRP A 391 -2.23 7.06 -5.42
N LEU A 392 -0.89 7.04 -5.40
CA LEU A 392 -0.11 6.01 -6.09
C LEU A 392 -0.33 4.62 -5.50
N ILE A 393 -0.29 4.48 -4.17
CA ILE A 393 -0.42 3.16 -3.52
C ILE A 393 -1.79 2.55 -3.83
N ARG A 394 -2.87 3.34 -3.86
CA ARG A 394 -4.19 2.86 -4.29
C ARG A 394 -4.17 2.24 -5.68
N LYS A 395 -3.56 2.94 -6.65
CA LYS A 395 -3.40 2.42 -8.02
C LYS A 395 -2.53 1.17 -8.05
N HIS A 396 -1.44 1.12 -7.29
CA HIS A 396 -0.60 -0.08 -7.21
C HIS A 396 -1.37 -1.28 -6.65
N MET A 397 -2.11 -1.10 -5.56
CA MET A 397 -2.81 -2.21 -4.92
C MET A 397 -3.94 -2.71 -5.81
N GLU A 398 -4.69 -1.83 -6.47
CA GLU A 398 -5.68 -2.24 -7.46
C GLU A 398 -5.06 -3.05 -8.61
N LEU A 399 -3.96 -2.58 -9.20
CA LEU A 399 -3.27 -3.29 -10.28
C LEU A 399 -2.78 -4.67 -9.83
N LEU A 400 -2.22 -4.77 -8.62
CA LEU A 400 -1.69 -6.03 -8.09
C LEU A 400 -2.81 -7.00 -7.68
N SER A 401 -3.95 -6.51 -7.17
CA SER A 401 -5.16 -7.30 -6.96
C SER A 401 -5.68 -7.86 -8.28
N ASN A 402 -5.78 -7.02 -9.31
CA ASN A 402 -6.22 -7.44 -10.65
C ASN A 402 -5.27 -8.45 -11.31
N ALA A 403 -3.98 -8.39 -10.97
CA ALA A 403 -2.97 -9.36 -11.37
C ALA A 403 -2.99 -10.67 -10.58
N ASN A 404 -3.87 -10.80 -9.57
CA ASN A 404 -4.01 -11.97 -8.71
C ASN A 404 -2.71 -12.30 -7.94
N ILE A 405 -2.07 -11.25 -7.40
CA ILE A 405 -0.89 -11.36 -6.52
C ILE A 405 -1.35 -11.63 -5.08
N ASP A 406 -0.87 -12.73 -4.50
CA ASP A 406 -1.31 -13.18 -3.17
C ASP A 406 -0.71 -12.37 -2.03
N PHE A 407 0.56 -11.99 -2.16
CA PHE A 407 1.22 -11.18 -1.15
C PHE A 407 2.33 -10.30 -1.73
N LEU A 408 2.56 -9.17 -1.08
CA LEU A 408 3.78 -8.39 -1.22
C LEU A 408 4.77 -8.87 -0.17
N TYR A 409 6.02 -9.08 -0.57
CA TYR A 409 7.09 -9.22 0.40
C TYR A 409 7.92 -7.93 0.40
N LEU A 410 7.66 -7.11 1.41
CA LEU A 410 8.16 -5.73 1.52
C LEU A 410 9.67 -5.73 1.80
N ASP A 411 10.41 -4.96 1.02
CA ASP A 411 11.85 -4.83 1.18
C ASP A 411 12.22 -3.98 2.39
N VAL A 412 12.76 -4.65 3.41
CA VAL A 412 13.42 -4.04 4.57
C VAL A 412 14.80 -4.69 4.79
N SER A 413 15.40 -5.19 3.71
CA SER A 413 16.64 -5.97 3.75
C SER A 413 17.87 -5.16 4.19
N ASN A 414 17.79 -3.83 4.11
CA ASN A 414 18.85 -2.88 4.47
C ASN A 414 18.67 -2.26 5.88
N ALA A 415 17.89 -2.90 6.75
CA ALA A 415 17.65 -2.54 8.15
C ALA A 415 16.74 -1.33 8.42
N PHE A 416 16.38 -0.55 7.40
CA PHE A 416 15.32 0.44 7.50
C PHE A 416 13.95 -0.25 7.37
N THR A 417 13.05 -0.03 8.34
CA THR A 417 11.75 -0.72 8.41
C THR A 417 10.68 -0.05 7.54
N TYR A 418 10.82 1.25 7.27
CA TYR A 418 9.83 2.07 6.56
C TYR A 418 8.40 1.87 7.09
N THR A 419 8.25 1.72 8.41
CA THR A 419 6.99 1.28 9.03
C THR A 419 5.81 2.16 8.64
N TYR A 420 6.01 3.47 8.48
CA TYR A 420 4.97 4.38 8.01
C TYR A 420 4.43 3.99 6.62
N ASN A 421 5.33 3.79 5.65
CA ASN A 421 4.96 3.40 4.28
C ASN A 421 4.32 1.99 4.26
N ALA A 422 4.86 1.05 5.04
CA ALA A 422 4.27 -0.28 5.18
C ALA A 422 2.84 -0.23 5.74
N LYS A 423 2.62 0.56 6.80
CA LYS A 423 1.28 0.75 7.41
C LYS A 423 0.29 1.42 6.47
N LEU A 424 0.76 2.30 5.58
CA LEU A 424 -0.08 2.92 4.56
C LEU A 424 -0.52 1.89 3.50
N VAL A 425 0.41 1.06 3.01
CA VAL A 425 0.09 -0.06 2.12
C VAL A 425 -0.91 -1.01 2.77
N MET A 426 -0.66 -1.45 4.01
CA MET A 426 -1.57 -2.32 4.76
C MET A 426 -2.97 -1.71 4.91
N ARG A 427 -3.07 -0.41 5.24
CA ARG A 427 -4.36 0.27 5.34
C ARG A 427 -5.14 0.20 4.02
N ILE A 428 -4.47 0.47 2.91
CA ILE A 428 -5.11 0.47 1.58
C ILE A 428 -5.51 -0.95 1.17
N CYS A 429 -4.70 -1.97 1.45
CA CYS A 429 -5.09 -3.37 1.25
C CYS A 429 -6.32 -3.73 2.10
N HIS A 430 -6.35 -3.31 3.37
CA HIS A 430 -7.51 -3.52 4.25
C HIS A 430 -8.78 -2.84 3.70
N GLU A 431 -8.68 -1.58 3.27
CA GLU A 431 -9.80 -0.86 2.67
C GLU A 431 -10.32 -1.54 1.39
N LEU A 432 -9.45 -2.17 0.59
CA LEU A 432 -9.85 -2.97 -0.58
C LEU A 432 -10.55 -4.28 -0.15
N ASN A 433 -10.05 -4.94 0.89
CA ASN A 433 -10.68 -6.14 1.45
C ASN A 433 -12.07 -5.84 2.01
N GLU A 434 -12.27 -4.71 2.71
CA GLU A 434 -13.59 -4.27 3.20
C GLU A 434 -14.60 -4.04 2.06
N GLN A 435 -14.10 -3.69 0.87
CA GLN A 435 -14.91 -3.54 -0.34
C GLN A 435 -15.17 -4.87 -1.07
N GLY A 436 -14.59 -5.97 -0.59
CA GLY A 436 -14.75 -7.32 -1.15
C GLY A 436 -13.78 -7.67 -2.27
N PHE A 437 -12.69 -6.91 -2.44
CA PHE A 437 -11.59 -7.29 -3.32
C PHE A 437 -10.59 -8.20 -2.58
N ASP A 438 -9.84 -8.98 -3.34
CA ASP A 438 -8.76 -9.83 -2.81
C ASP A 438 -7.44 -9.07 -2.94
N ALA A 439 -7.16 -8.18 -1.98
CA ALA A 439 -5.95 -7.37 -2.00
C ALA A 439 -4.72 -8.19 -1.56
N PRO A 440 -3.52 -7.91 -2.13
CA PRO A 440 -2.32 -8.60 -1.70
C PRO A 440 -2.09 -8.48 -0.19
N GLN A 441 -1.83 -9.61 0.45
CA GLN A 441 -1.39 -9.67 1.84
C GLN A 441 0.09 -9.26 1.95
N ILE A 442 0.65 -9.27 3.16
CA ILE A 442 1.98 -8.69 3.44
C ILE A 442 2.87 -9.71 4.15
N VAL A 443 4.12 -9.76 3.69
CA VAL A 443 5.27 -10.44 4.29
C VAL A 443 6.40 -9.42 4.39
N PHE A 444 7.22 -9.43 5.44
CA PHE A 444 8.45 -8.61 5.47
C PHE A 444 9.68 -9.44 5.08
N TYR A 445 10.54 -8.87 4.23
CA TYR A 445 11.82 -9.48 3.84
C TYR A 445 12.99 -8.72 4.47
N THR A 446 13.68 -9.38 5.42
CA THR A 446 14.77 -8.79 6.20
C THR A 446 16.12 -9.46 5.87
N LYS A 447 17.23 -8.76 6.06
CA LYS A 447 18.58 -9.35 5.93
C LYS A 447 19.59 -8.70 6.88
N SER A 448 19.88 -7.42 6.67
CA SER A 448 20.79 -6.64 7.52
C SER A 448 20.13 -6.38 8.86
N TYR A 449 20.84 -6.68 9.96
CA TYR A 449 20.33 -6.56 11.32
C TYR A 449 18.93 -7.18 11.53
N SER A 450 18.66 -8.29 10.83
CA SER A 450 17.34 -8.95 10.73
C SER A 450 16.61 -9.03 12.08
N ASN A 451 17.23 -9.59 13.10
CA ASN A 451 16.74 -9.67 14.48
C ASN A 451 16.20 -8.34 15.06
N ALA A 452 16.92 -7.23 14.85
CA ALA A 452 16.49 -5.92 15.33
C ALA A 452 15.30 -5.38 14.53
N VAL A 453 15.31 -5.58 13.21
CA VAL A 453 14.20 -5.22 12.31
C VAL A 453 12.95 -5.98 12.69
N VAL A 454 13.05 -7.30 12.92
CA VAL A 454 11.93 -8.16 13.34
C VAL A 454 11.29 -7.64 14.64
N ARG A 455 12.09 -7.26 15.65
CA ARG A 455 11.55 -6.68 16.90
C ARG A 455 10.73 -5.42 16.65
N VAL A 456 11.24 -4.50 15.82
CA VAL A 456 10.52 -3.26 15.48
C VAL A 456 9.21 -3.58 14.76
N LEU A 457 9.26 -4.42 13.73
CA LEU A 457 8.06 -4.82 12.98
C LEU A 457 7.04 -5.52 13.88
N TYR A 458 7.51 -6.41 14.76
CA TYR A 458 6.66 -7.08 15.73
C TYR A 458 5.97 -6.07 16.65
N ASP A 459 6.74 -5.19 17.32
CA ASP A 459 6.17 -4.25 18.29
C ASP A 459 5.27 -3.18 17.65
N GLU A 460 5.58 -2.72 16.43
CA GLU A 460 4.85 -1.63 15.78
C GLU A 460 3.66 -2.08 14.93
N ILE A 461 3.65 -3.32 14.40
CA ILE A 461 2.63 -3.81 13.48
C ILE A 461 1.90 -5.01 14.08
N TYR A 462 2.61 -6.11 14.30
CA TYR A 462 1.99 -7.39 14.62
C TYR A 462 1.40 -7.42 16.04
N ARG A 463 2.15 -6.95 17.03
CA ARG A 463 1.72 -6.82 18.42
C ARG A 463 0.60 -5.81 18.60
N GLN A 464 0.56 -4.78 17.74
CA GLN A 464 -0.50 -3.78 17.71
C GLN A 464 -1.76 -4.30 16.99
N ASN A 465 -1.73 -5.52 16.46
CA ASN A 465 -2.82 -6.11 15.70
C ASN A 465 -3.25 -5.21 14.52
N TYR A 466 -2.28 -4.58 13.85
CA TYR A 466 -2.54 -3.62 12.78
C TYR A 466 -2.93 -4.33 11.49
N TYR A 467 -4.21 -4.24 11.12
CA TYR A 467 -4.85 -4.88 9.95
C TYR A 467 -4.46 -6.36 9.74
N PRO A 468 -4.87 -7.28 10.64
CA PRO A 468 -4.47 -8.69 10.59
C PRO A 468 -4.94 -9.46 9.35
N ASP A 469 -6.03 -9.01 8.72
CA ASP A 469 -6.54 -9.51 7.44
C ASP A 469 -5.54 -9.32 6.29
N THR A 470 -4.61 -8.37 6.44
CA THR A 470 -3.56 -8.11 5.47
C THR A 470 -2.28 -8.90 5.70
N TRP A 471 -2.20 -9.75 6.73
CA TRP A 471 -0.99 -10.55 6.98
C TRP A 471 -1.07 -11.86 6.19
N PHE A 472 0.02 -12.25 5.52
CA PHE A 472 0.04 -13.53 4.82
C PHE A 472 0.34 -14.67 5.79
N TYR A 473 -0.54 -15.68 5.85
CA TYR A 473 -0.42 -16.79 6.80
C TYR A 473 0.05 -18.09 6.14
N VAL A 474 0.94 -18.81 6.83
CA VAL A 474 1.30 -20.20 6.51
C VAL A 474 1.33 -20.99 7.81
N ASP A 475 0.75 -22.19 7.80
CA ASP A 475 0.66 -23.08 8.98
C ASP A 475 0.00 -22.39 10.20
N GLY A 476 -0.97 -21.50 9.96
CA GLY A 476 -1.71 -20.78 11.01
C GLY A 476 -0.97 -19.61 11.65
N LYS A 477 0.18 -19.20 11.12
CA LYS A 477 0.96 -18.03 11.62
C LYS A 477 1.32 -17.06 10.49
N PRO A 478 1.45 -15.75 10.79
CA PRO A 478 1.96 -14.79 9.81
C PRO A 478 3.37 -15.15 9.37
N VAL A 479 3.67 -14.95 8.09
CA VAL A 479 4.98 -15.24 7.51
C VAL A 479 5.90 -14.04 7.62
N ILE A 480 7.17 -14.30 7.95
CA ILE A 480 8.26 -13.34 7.84
C ILE A 480 9.49 -14.01 7.23
N VAL A 481 10.22 -13.29 6.37
CA VAL A 481 11.51 -13.73 5.86
C VAL A 481 12.63 -13.10 6.68
N ALA A 482 13.20 -13.86 7.62
CA ALA A 482 14.13 -13.36 8.62
C ALA A 482 15.08 -14.44 9.17
N GLU A 483 16.15 -13.98 9.83
CA GLU A 483 16.89 -14.83 10.77
C GLU A 483 16.06 -15.02 12.05
N GLU A 484 16.29 -16.11 12.77
CA GLU A 484 15.60 -16.42 14.04
C GLU A 484 15.89 -15.37 15.14
N GLU A 485 14.87 -15.05 15.93
CA GLU A 485 14.86 -14.05 16.99
C GLU A 485 14.13 -14.56 18.26
N ASP A 486 14.92 -14.74 19.33
CA ASP A 486 14.45 -15.28 20.62
C ASP A 486 13.21 -14.54 21.17
N ASN A 487 12.22 -15.30 21.63
CA ASN A 487 10.95 -14.84 22.24
C ASN A 487 9.91 -14.21 21.29
N ILE A 488 10.21 -14.09 19.98
CA ILE A 488 9.24 -13.61 18.98
C ILE A 488 8.90 -14.71 17.97
N ASP A 489 9.85 -15.61 17.68
CA ASP A 489 9.72 -16.63 16.64
C ASP A 489 8.46 -17.50 16.73
N ASP A 490 7.97 -17.79 17.93
CA ASP A 490 6.74 -18.58 18.11
C ASP A 490 5.49 -17.91 17.52
N PHE A 491 5.53 -16.61 17.28
CA PHE A 491 4.46 -15.88 16.61
C PHE A 491 4.48 -16.07 15.09
N PHE A 492 5.63 -16.29 14.47
CA PHE A 492 5.78 -16.31 13.01
C PHE A 492 5.98 -17.72 12.43
N THR A 493 5.57 -17.88 11.17
CA THR A 493 6.15 -18.88 10.28
C THR A 493 7.36 -18.27 9.60
N ILE A 494 8.56 -18.68 10.01
CA ILE A 494 9.81 -18.11 9.51
C ILE A 494 10.28 -18.84 8.25
N ARG A 495 10.67 -18.05 7.24
CA ARG A 495 11.53 -18.49 6.14
C ARG A 495 12.84 -17.72 6.23
N LEU A 496 13.97 -18.39 6.03
CA LEU A 496 15.27 -17.75 6.08
C LEU A 496 15.49 -16.87 4.83
N PRO A 497 16.17 -15.73 4.94
CA PRO A 497 16.51 -14.94 3.76
C PRO A 497 17.59 -15.66 2.95
N GLN A 498 17.30 -15.90 1.67
CA GLN A 498 18.28 -16.34 0.70
C GLN A 498 18.83 -15.15 -0.08
N TRP A 499 20.09 -14.81 0.18
CA TRP A 499 20.82 -13.84 -0.64
C TRP A 499 21.38 -14.53 -1.89
N PRO A 500 21.41 -13.89 -3.07
CA PRO A 500 21.79 -14.55 -4.32
C PRO A 500 23.27 -14.96 -4.40
N THR A 501 24.13 -14.39 -3.54
CA THR A 501 25.56 -14.76 -3.44
C THR A 501 25.86 -15.73 -2.30
N ASP A 502 24.88 -16.03 -1.45
CA ASP A 502 25.04 -16.97 -0.35
C ASP A 502 24.96 -18.41 -0.88
N ALA A 503 25.49 -19.37 -0.11
CA ALA A 503 25.20 -20.78 -0.37
C ALA A 503 23.71 -21.05 -0.18
N ASP A 504 23.15 -21.99 -0.94
CA ASP A 504 21.74 -22.32 -0.87
C ASP A 504 21.36 -22.81 0.52
N ARG A 505 20.38 -22.14 1.14
CA ARG A 505 19.83 -22.47 2.45
C ARG A 505 18.56 -23.30 2.28
N THR A 506 18.35 -24.23 3.20
CA THR A 506 17.07 -24.93 3.36
C THR A 506 16.12 -24.06 4.18
N ASN A 507 14.82 -24.18 3.93
CA ASN A 507 13.75 -23.35 4.51
C ASN A 507 13.93 -21.85 4.21
N ALA A 508 14.36 -21.50 2.99
CA ALA A 508 14.70 -20.12 2.64
C ALA A 508 13.97 -19.63 1.40
N TRP A 509 13.64 -18.33 1.40
CA TRP A 509 13.00 -17.66 0.27
C TRP A 509 13.97 -16.68 -0.39
N PRO A 510 14.20 -16.80 -1.72
CA PRO A 510 15.00 -15.83 -2.47
C PRO A 510 14.19 -14.57 -2.78
N TRP A 511 14.83 -13.41 -2.71
CA TRP A 511 14.29 -12.23 -3.37
C TRP A 511 14.65 -12.20 -4.86
N ILE A 512 15.71 -12.89 -5.29
CA ILE A 512 16.15 -13.11 -6.68
C ILE A 512 17.13 -14.30 -6.77
N ASP A 513 17.37 -14.84 -7.96
CA ASP A 513 18.42 -15.83 -8.23
C ASP A 513 19.31 -15.40 -9.41
N PHE A 514 20.64 -15.43 -9.22
CA PHE A 514 21.61 -15.09 -10.27
C PHE A 514 21.97 -16.30 -11.17
N LYS A 515 21.54 -17.51 -10.77
CA LYS A 515 21.76 -18.75 -11.52
C LYS A 515 20.72 -18.94 -12.62
N TRP A 516 21.12 -19.67 -13.66
CA TRP A 516 20.20 -20.17 -14.67
C TRP A 516 20.53 -21.63 -15.05
N PRO A 517 19.55 -22.53 -15.15
CA PRO A 517 18.15 -22.35 -14.74
C PRO A 517 18.03 -21.94 -13.26
N GLN A 518 16.93 -21.28 -12.90
CA GLN A 518 16.70 -20.84 -11.53
C GLN A 518 16.63 -22.04 -10.56
N THR A 519 17.09 -21.79 -9.34
CA THR A 519 17.05 -22.74 -8.24
C THR A 519 15.62 -22.87 -7.71
N VAL A 520 15.17 -24.10 -7.52
CA VAL A 520 13.99 -24.40 -6.70
C VAL A 520 14.48 -24.54 -5.26
N TYR A 521 14.14 -23.57 -4.41
CA TYR A 521 14.51 -23.54 -3.00
C TYR A 521 13.63 -24.48 -2.20
N LYS A 522 14.25 -25.12 -1.20
CA LYS A 522 13.65 -26.22 -0.46
C LYS A 522 13.10 -25.75 0.88
N ASN A 523 11.97 -26.31 1.31
CA ASN A 523 11.44 -26.16 2.66
C ASN A 523 12.27 -26.93 3.70
N LYS A 524 11.90 -26.86 4.98
CA LYS A 524 12.58 -27.54 6.09
C LYS A 524 12.66 -29.08 5.94
N GLU A 525 11.73 -29.70 5.22
CA GLU A 525 11.73 -31.14 4.90
C GLU A 525 12.65 -31.51 3.72
N GLY A 526 13.22 -30.52 3.03
CA GLY A 526 14.08 -30.73 1.86
C GLY A 526 13.33 -30.95 0.54
N VAL A 527 12.03 -30.66 0.51
CA VAL A 527 11.17 -30.69 -0.68
C VAL A 527 11.19 -29.32 -1.35
N GLY A 528 11.11 -29.27 -2.69
CA GLY A 528 11.00 -28.00 -3.41
C GLY A 528 9.77 -27.20 -2.95
N GLU A 529 9.93 -25.88 -2.80
CA GLU A 529 8.88 -25.01 -2.27
C GLU A 529 8.78 -23.68 -3.03
N ALA A 530 9.90 -22.99 -3.25
CA ALA A 530 9.88 -21.62 -3.78
C ALA A 530 10.83 -21.44 -4.96
N ILE A 531 10.44 -20.62 -5.93
CA ILE A 531 11.26 -20.22 -7.07
C ILE A 531 11.10 -18.71 -7.30
N SER A 532 12.21 -17.98 -7.46
CA SER A 532 12.14 -16.54 -7.81
C SER A 532 11.88 -16.38 -9.31
N VAL A 533 11.37 -15.24 -9.78
CA VAL A 533 11.23 -14.86 -11.19
C VAL A 533 11.58 -13.39 -11.33
N SER A 534 12.40 -13.01 -12.31
CA SER A 534 12.81 -11.60 -12.50
C SER A 534 12.85 -11.19 -13.97
N VAL A 535 12.66 -9.91 -14.23
CA VAL A 535 12.74 -9.34 -15.59
C VAL A 535 14.18 -9.13 -16.05
N ALA A 536 15.10 -8.90 -15.12
CA ALA A 536 16.54 -8.85 -15.32
C ALA A 536 17.23 -9.37 -14.05
N GLN A 537 18.46 -9.86 -14.16
CA GLN A 537 19.25 -10.26 -12.99
C GLN A 537 20.74 -10.18 -13.24
N HIS A 538 21.46 -10.03 -12.15
CA HIS A 538 22.90 -10.18 -12.15
C HIS A 538 23.33 -11.59 -12.54
N SER A 539 24.47 -11.68 -13.19
CA SER A 539 25.13 -12.94 -13.49
C SER A 539 26.62 -12.68 -13.66
N GLY A 540 27.46 -13.24 -12.78
CA GLY A 540 28.93 -13.05 -12.81
C GLY A 540 29.44 -11.71 -12.27
N THR A 541 28.65 -10.64 -12.36
CA THR A 541 28.90 -9.31 -11.78
C THR A 541 27.71 -8.86 -10.94
N ILE A 542 27.87 -7.83 -10.12
CA ILE A 542 26.80 -7.18 -9.32
C ILE A 542 26.55 -5.73 -9.79
N LEU A 543 26.98 -5.39 -11.00
CA LEU A 543 27.05 -4.01 -11.51
C LEU A 543 26.35 -3.90 -12.86
N PHE A 544 25.07 -3.52 -12.84
CA PHE A 544 24.33 -3.29 -14.09
C PHE A 544 24.89 -2.12 -14.91
N SER A 545 25.54 -1.14 -14.27
CA SER A 545 26.23 -0.08 -15.04
C SER A 545 27.35 -0.64 -15.92
N THR A 546 28.02 -1.73 -15.52
CA THR A 546 29.03 -2.41 -16.35
C THR A 546 28.42 -2.92 -17.65
N ALA A 547 27.25 -3.55 -17.59
CA ALA A 547 26.54 -4.04 -18.77
C ALA A 547 25.95 -2.88 -19.60
N GLY A 548 25.37 -1.89 -18.93
CA GLY A 548 24.65 -0.78 -19.56
C GLY A 548 25.53 0.30 -20.21
N LEU A 549 26.69 0.63 -19.64
CA LEU A 549 27.58 1.68 -20.17
C LEU A 549 28.79 1.13 -20.90
N TYR A 550 29.36 0.03 -20.41
CA TYR A 550 30.69 -0.44 -20.84
C TYR A 550 30.64 -1.71 -21.70
N GLY A 551 29.44 -2.22 -21.97
CA GLY A 551 29.24 -3.40 -22.83
C GLY A 551 29.58 -4.73 -22.17
N GLY A 552 29.50 -4.81 -20.84
CA GLY A 552 29.56 -6.08 -20.11
C GLY A 552 28.49 -7.07 -20.60
N THR A 553 28.84 -8.34 -20.67
CA THR A 553 27.97 -9.40 -21.23
C THR A 553 27.59 -10.48 -20.21
N GLU A 554 27.96 -10.29 -18.95
CA GLU A 554 27.79 -11.28 -17.90
C GLU A 554 26.35 -11.27 -17.36
N ASP A 555 25.78 -10.08 -17.13
CA ASP A 555 24.40 -9.88 -16.63
C ASP A 555 23.33 -10.28 -17.66
N ARG A 556 22.16 -10.67 -17.15
CA ARG A 556 20.97 -10.94 -17.96
C ARG A 556 20.02 -9.76 -17.88
N GLY A 557 19.90 -9.03 -18.98
CA GLY A 557 18.93 -7.95 -19.13
C GLY A 557 17.55 -8.46 -19.56
N ARG A 558 16.61 -7.53 -19.69
CA ARG A 558 15.24 -7.78 -20.15
C ARG A 558 15.13 -8.51 -21.48
N SER A 559 16.08 -8.27 -22.38
CA SER A 559 16.11 -8.85 -23.72
C SER A 559 16.80 -10.20 -23.81
N THR A 560 17.43 -10.70 -22.73
CA THR A 560 18.15 -11.98 -22.75
C THR A 560 17.20 -13.12 -23.15
N VAL A 561 17.63 -13.92 -24.14
CA VAL A 561 16.94 -15.11 -24.62
C VAL A 561 17.77 -16.34 -24.25
N GLY A 562 17.20 -17.27 -23.47
CA GLY A 562 17.85 -18.55 -23.15
C GLY A 562 19.11 -18.46 -22.26
N LYS A 563 19.96 -19.49 -22.32
CA LYS A 563 20.99 -19.82 -21.29
C LYS A 563 22.13 -18.79 -21.16
N SER A 564 22.30 -17.83 -22.08
CA SER A 564 23.22 -16.69 -21.92
C SER A 564 22.99 -15.55 -22.95
N GLN A 565 23.41 -14.32 -22.60
CA GLN A 565 23.43 -13.13 -23.49
C GLN A 565 24.17 -13.38 -24.82
N ALA A 566 25.17 -14.27 -24.82
CA ALA A 566 25.93 -14.66 -26.01
C ALA A 566 25.10 -15.44 -27.04
N GLU A 567 24.14 -16.27 -26.60
CA GLU A 567 23.17 -16.93 -27.48
C GLU A 567 22.12 -15.94 -27.99
N SER A 568 21.76 -14.95 -27.16
CA SER A 568 20.78 -13.92 -27.45
C SER A 568 21.25 -12.88 -28.50
N SER A 569 22.57 -12.68 -28.62
CA SER A 569 23.22 -11.71 -29.53
C SER A 569 22.92 -11.88 -31.04
N LYS A 570 22.27 -12.98 -31.45
CA LYS A 570 21.96 -13.26 -32.87
C LYS A 570 20.61 -12.70 -33.34
N ALA A 571 19.75 -12.19 -32.45
CA ALA A 571 18.39 -11.75 -32.80
C ALA A 571 17.88 -10.45 -32.11
N ILE A 572 18.68 -9.84 -31.22
CA ILE A 572 18.27 -8.68 -30.40
C ILE A 572 18.51 -7.34 -31.12
N THR A 573 17.49 -6.48 -31.13
CA THR A 573 17.56 -5.06 -31.51
C THR A 573 17.57 -4.15 -30.27
N LYS A 574 17.81 -2.83 -30.45
CA LYS A 574 17.73 -1.81 -29.38
C LYS A 574 16.36 -1.71 -28.68
N GLN A 575 15.31 -2.32 -29.24
CA GLN A 575 13.95 -2.27 -28.68
C GLN A 575 13.53 -3.61 -28.06
N SER A 576 14.43 -4.58 -27.96
CA SER A 576 14.10 -5.93 -27.48
C SER A 576 13.75 -5.98 -26.00
N TYR A 577 14.23 -5.01 -25.21
CA TYR A 577 13.85 -4.87 -23.80
C TYR A 577 12.34 -4.69 -23.61
N LYS A 578 11.58 -4.34 -24.65
CA LYS A 578 10.11 -4.23 -24.56
C LYS A 578 9.41 -5.59 -24.52
N PHE A 579 10.05 -6.65 -25.01
CA PHE A 579 9.41 -7.95 -25.26
C PHE A 579 9.41 -8.91 -24.07
N GLY A 580 10.19 -8.63 -23.02
CA GLY A 580 10.22 -9.44 -21.81
C GLY A 580 10.66 -10.88 -22.02
N TYR A 581 11.68 -11.11 -22.86
CA TYR A 581 12.16 -12.46 -23.17
C TYR A 581 12.77 -13.15 -21.95
N ASN A 582 13.55 -12.43 -21.14
CA ASN A 582 14.12 -13.00 -19.92
C ASN A 582 13.00 -13.37 -18.94
N PHE A 583 12.04 -12.47 -18.75
CA PHE A 583 10.89 -12.70 -17.88
C PHE A 583 10.09 -13.93 -18.31
N GLN A 584 9.83 -14.09 -19.62
CA GLN A 584 9.13 -15.27 -20.11
C GLN A 584 9.95 -16.55 -19.88
N ALA A 585 11.26 -16.52 -20.11
CA ALA A 585 12.11 -17.68 -19.87
C ALA A 585 12.09 -18.13 -18.40
N GLN A 586 12.07 -17.18 -17.45
CA GLN A 586 11.91 -17.48 -16.02
C GLN A 586 10.56 -18.15 -15.73
N TRP A 587 9.47 -17.64 -16.28
CA TRP A 587 8.14 -18.26 -16.16
C TRP A 587 8.04 -19.63 -16.85
N ASP A 588 8.66 -19.81 -18.01
CA ASP A 588 8.70 -21.10 -18.70
C ASP A 588 9.38 -22.15 -17.80
N ARG A 589 10.45 -21.78 -17.07
CA ARG A 589 11.08 -22.67 -16.07
C ARG A 589 10.13 -23.02 -14.91
N VAL A 590 9.30 -22.09 -14.44
CA VAL A 590 8.26 -22.38 -13.44
C VAL A 590 7.32 -23.48 -13.94
N PHE A 591 6.80 -23.34 -15.16
CA PHE A 591 5.89 -24.33 -15.74
C PHE A 591 6.58 -25.69 -15.97
N GLU A 592 7.84 -25.70 -16.44
CA GLU A 592 8.64 -26.93 -16.58
C GLU A 592 8.79 -27.67 -15.24
N CYS A 593 9.05 -26.94 -14.14
CA CYS A 593 9.15 -27.52 -12.79
C CYS A 593 7.82 -28.12 -12.33
N ILE A 594 6.71 -27.42 -12.57
CA ILE A 594 5.37 -27.92 -12.22
C ILE A 594 5.09 -29.23 -12.95
N GLU A 595 5.35 -29.28 -14.26
CA GLU A 595 5.18 -30.50 -15.06
C GLU A 595 6.07 -31.65 -14.55
N SER A 596 7.33 -31.38 -14.16
CA SER A 596 8.25 -32.42 -13.69
C SER A 596 8.01 -32.86 -12.24
N SER A 597 7.37 -32.01 -11.42
CA SER A 597 7.14 -32.24 -9.98
C SER A 597 6.38 -33.54 -9.68
N ALA A 598 5.51 -33.97 -10.60
CA ALA A 598 4.79 -35.25 -10.51
C ALA A 598 5.72 -36.47 -10.44
N THR A 599 6.97 -36.34 -10.91
CA THR A 599 7.99 -37.41 -10.91
C THR A 599 9.27 -37.05 -10.17
N ASN A 600 9.48 -35.76 -9.84
CA ASN A 600 10.64 -35.27 -9.11
C ASN A 600 10.22 -34.24 -8.04
N PRO A 601 10.02 -34.65 -6.76
CA PRO A 601 9.62 -33.74 -5.68
C PRO A 601 10.61 -32.60 -5.39
N ALA A 602 11.84 -32.67 -5.89
CA ALA A 602 12.78 -31.54 -5.80
C ALA A 602 12.41 -30.37 -6.71
N ASP A 603 11.54 -30.60 -7.72
CA ASP A 603 10.99 -29.57 -8.61
C ASP A 603 9.62 -29.05 -8.14
N SER A 604 9.08 -29.56 -7.02
CA SER A 604 7.83 -29.03 -6.45
C SER A 604 7.93 -27.53 -6.18
N ILE A 605 6.87 -26.81 -6.51
CA ILE A 605 6.75 -25.37 -6.28
C ILE A 605 5.39 -25.13 -5.64
N LYS A 606 5.39 -24.30 -4.60
CA LYS A 606 4.19 -23.72 -3.98
C LYS A 606 4.19 -22.19 -4.10
N TYR A 607 5.38 -21.57 -4.07
CA TYR A 607 5.55 -20.12 -4.11
C TYR A 607 6.38 -19.68 -5.32
N VAL A 608 5.85 -18.75 -6.12
CA VAL A 608 6.59 -18.03 -7.16
C VAL A 608 6.86 -16.61 -6.67
N LEU A 609 8.12 -16.22 -6.54
CA LEU A 609 8.53 -14.95 -5.91
C LEU A 609 9.05 -13.98 -6.98
N VAL A 610 8.26 -12.97 -7.36
CA VAL A 610 8.55 -12.06 -8.48
C VAL A 610 9.36 -10.84 -8.02
N THR A 611 10.50 -10.59 -8.68
CA THR A 611 11.37 -9.42 -8.47
C THR A 611 11.26 -8.44 -9.64
N GLY A 612 10.81 -7.20 -9.45
CA GLY A 612 9.99 -6.63 -8.37
C GLY A 612 9.11 -5.50 -8.93
N TRP A 613 8.10 -5.03 -8.19
CA TRP A 613 7.12 -4.08 -8.76
C TRP A 613 7.70 -2.71 -9.07
N ASN A 614 8.28 -2.04 -8.07
CA ASN A 614 8.62 -0.60 -8.08
C ASN A 614 10.09 -0.27 -7.68
N GLU A 615 11.06 -1.07 -8.13
CA GLU A 615 12.50 -0.80 -7.93
C GLU A 615 13.00 0.26 -8.94
N TRP A 616 12.70 1.52 -8.68
CA TRP A 616 13.03 2.60 -9.62
C TRP A 616 14.45 3.12 -9.54
N THR A 617 15.09 3.01 -8.37
CA THR A 617 16.30 3.79 -8.10
C THR A 617 17.50 2.97 -7.66
N ALA A 618 18.69 3.49 -7.91
CA ALA A 618 19.94 3.03 -7.33
C ALA A 618 20.84 4.22 -6.99
N GLY A 619 21.60 4.11 -5.89
CA GLY A 619 22.57 5.13 -5.49
C GLY A 619 23.86 5.04 -6.30
N ARG A 620 24.45 6.19 -6.66
CA ARG A 620 25.75 6.22 -7.33
C ARG A 620 26.86 5.82 -6.35
N ILE A 621 27.66 4.82 -6.74
CA ILE A 621 28.81 4.37 -5.94
C ILE A 621 30.07 5.16 -6.33
N GLY A 622 30.80 5.66 -5.34
CA GLY A 622 31.98 6.51 -5.53
C GLY A 622 33.32 5.77 -5.50
N ASP A 623 33.38 4.61 -4.82
CA ASP A 623 34.60 3.83 -4.76
C ASP A 623 34.84 3.12 -6.09
N PRO A 624 36.08 3.12 -6.64
CA PRO A 624 36.38 2.43 -7.88
C PRO A 624 36.26 0.92 -7.66
N LEU A 625 35.16 0.33 -8.12
CA LEU A 625 34.93 -1.12 -8.08
C LEU A 625 35.65 -1.84 -9.22
N ARG A 626 36.05 -1.10 -10.27
CA ARG A 626 36.87 -1.56 -11.40
C ARG A 626 37.84 -0.46 -11.83
N GLU A 627 39.06 -0.85 -12.20
CA GLU A 627 40.14 0.11 -12.57
C GLU A 627 39.88 0.86 -13.88
N ASP A 628 39.01 0.35 -14.76
CA ASP A 628 38.73 0.85 -16.10
C ASP A 628 37.36 1.53 -16.25
N GLN A 629 36.65 1.77 -15.14
CA GLN A 629 35.28 2.32 -15.14
C GLN A 629 35.16 3.44 -14.10
N GLU A 630 34.30 4.41 -14.38
CA GLU A 630 34.09 5.57 -13.50
C GLU A 630 32.67 5.63 -12.90
N ILE A 631 31.70 4.96 -13.53
CA ILE A 631 30.27 5.03 -13.16
C ILE A 631 29.77 3.66 -12.70
N PHE A 632 29.31 3.61 -11.44
CA PHE A 632 28.93 2.37 -10.76
C PHE A 632 27.51 2.45 -10.21
N PHE A 633 26.66 1.54 -10.69
CA PHE A 633 25.34 1.25 -10.15
C PHE A 633 25.17 -0.27 -10.09
N CYS A 634 24.71 -0.77 -8.94
CA CYS A 634 24.46 -2.19 -8.75
C CYS A 634 23.14 -2.58 -9.42
N ASP A 635 22.05 -2.14 -8.81
CA ASP A 635 20.78 -2.86 -8.84
C ASP A 635 19.82 -2.48 -9.97
N THR A 636 19.85 -1.21 -10.38
CA THR A 636 19.06 -0.69 -11.50
C THR A 636 19.92 0.32 -12.27
N PHE A 637 19.76 0.36 -13.59
CA PHE A 637 20.58 1.22 -14.44
C PHE A 637 19.83 1.82 -15.62
N ASN A 638 19.22 1.02 -16.49
CA ASN A 638 18.47 1.55 -17.64
C ASN A 638 17.31 0.61 -18.05
N SER A 639 16.64 0.90 -19.17
CA SER A 639 15.51 0.09 -19.65
C SER A 639 15.87 -1.38 -19.91
N GLU A 640 17.13 -1.72 -20.18
CA GLU A 640 17.57 -3.10 -20.41
C GLU A 640 17.99 -3.78 -19.09
N TYR A 641 18.66 -3.04 -18.20
CA TYR A 641 19.25 -3.53 -16.96
C TYR A 641 18.61 -2.84 -15.75
N SER A 642 17.37 -3.24 -15.46
CA SER A 642 16.55 -2.83 -14.32
C SER A 642 15.56 -3.96 -14.02
N ARG A 643 15.11 -4.08 -12.77
CA ARG A 643 14.28 -5.22 -12.31
C ARG A 643 12.81 -4.90 -12.10
N ASP A 644 12.45 -3.65 -12.35
CA ASP A 644 11.12 -3.07 -12.16
C ASP A 644 10.05 -3.63 -13.12
N LEU A 645 8.82 -3.81 -12.67
CA LEU A 645 7.68 -4.22 -13.50
C LEU A 645 6.63 -3.11 -13.70
N GLU A 646 6.69 -2.04 -12.92
CA GLU A 646 5.77 -0.92 -12.98
C GLU A 646 5.80 -0.25 -14.36
N MET A 647 4.70 0.41 -14.72
CA MET A 647 4.55 1.09 -15.98
C MET A 647 5.55 2.25 -16.12
N THR A 648 6.20 2.32 -17.28
CA THR A 648 7.18 3.37 -17.60
C THR A 648 6.66 4.34 -18.63
N ARG A 649 6.92 5.63 -18.47
CA ARG A 649 6.65 6.62 -19.53
C ARG A 649 7.68 6.51 -20.65
N GLY A 650 7.22 6.50 -21.90
CA GLY A 650 8.08 6.54 -23.10
C GLY A 650 8.86 5.25 -23.44
N GLU A 651 8.91 4.28 -22.54
CA GLU A 651 9.69 3.05 -22.69
C GLU A 651 8.82 1.85 -23.11
N TYR A 652 8.50 0.94 -22.18
CA TYR A 652 7.70 -0.27 -22.43
C TYR A 652 6.26 -0.18 -21.89
N PHE A 653 5.91 0.94 -21.24
CA PHE A 653 4.61 1.20 -20.65
C PHE A 653 4.09 0.01 -19.82
N ASP A 654 2.92 -0.55 -20.10
CA ASP A 654 2.27 -1.63 -19.34
C ASP A 654 2.54 -3.05 -19.89
N ASN A 655 3.50 -3.21 -20.81
CA ASN A 655 3.79 -4.52 -21.40
C ASN A 655 4.25 -5.56 -20.35
N TYR A 656 5.01 -5.16 -19.33
CA TYR A 656 5.45 -6.08 -18.28
C TYR A 656 4.34 -6.41 -17.28
N TYR A 657 3.50 -5.44 -16.94
CA TYR A 657 2.29 -5.66 -16.15
C TYR A 657 1.36 -6.69 -16.83
N LEU A 658 1.05 -6.53 -18.11
CA LEU A 658 0.18 -7.49 -18.81
C LEU A 658 0.84 -8.86 -19.03
N GLN A 659 2.18 -8.91 -19.13
CA GLN A 659 2.90 -10.18 -19.15
C GLN A 659 2.85 -10.90 -17.80
N LEU A 660 2.94 -10.16 -16.69
CA LEU A 660 2.76 -10.69 -15.34
C LEU A 660 1.37 -11.31 -15.22
N ILE A 661 0.29 -10.56 -15.53
CA ILE A 661 -1.08 -11.08 -15.49
C ILE A 661 -1.21 -12.36 -16.32
N SER A 662 -0.71 -12.36 -17.56
CA SER A 662 -0.79 -13.53 -18.44
C SER A 662 -0.18 -14.77 -17.83
N ASN A 663 0.97 -14.65 -17.15
CA ASN A 663 1.65 -15.80 -16.56
C ASN A 663 1.06 -16.21 -15.21
N VAL A 664 0.64 -15.26 -14.37
CA VAL A 664 -0.08 -15.56 -13.12
C VAL A 664 -1.40 -16.27 -13.44
N TYR A 665 -2.14 -15.80 -14.45
CA TYR A 665 -3.36 -16.48 -14.88
C TYR A 665 -3.05 -17.89 -15.35
N LYS A 666 -2.04 -18.10 -16.22
CA LYS A 666 -1.61 -19.45 -16.64
C LYS A 666 -1.31 -20.38 -15.46
N LEU A 667 -0.71 -19.86 -14.39
CA LEU A 667 -0.37 -20.61 -13.18
C LEU A 667 -1.61 -20.93 -12.33
N LYS A 668 -2.37 -19.91 -11.92
CA LYS A 668 -3.42 -19.99 -10.90
C LYS A 668 -4.84 -20.19 -11.45
N GLY A 669 -5.04 -19.91 -12.74
CA GLY A 669 -6.38 -19.70 -13.31
C GLY A 669 -6.68 -18.21 -13.52
N ALA A 670 -7.61 -17.94 -14.43
CA ALA A 670 -8.26 -16.63 -14.55
C ALA A 670 -9.71 -16.75 -14.07
N ALA A 671 -10.30 -15.66 -13.56
CA ALA A 671 -11.73 -15.64 -13.27
C ALA A 671 -12.52 -16.00 -14.55
N PRO A 672 -13.52 -16.89 -14.47
CA PRO A 672 -14.27 -17.27 -15.65
C PRO A 672 -15.10 -16.09 -16.18
N VAL A 673 -15.26 -16.03 -17.51
CA VAL A 673 -16.24 -15.11 -18.10
C VAL A 673 -17.63 -15.66 -17.81
N ILE A 674 -18.46 -14.90 -17.09
CA ILE A 674 -19.83 -15.31 -16.76
C ILE A 674 -20.72 -15.14 -17.99
N ILE A 675 -21.34 -16.24 -18.43
CA ILE A 675 -22.31 -16.23 -19.53
C ILE A 675 -23.67 -15.75 -19.01
N GLN A 676 -24.14 -14.62 -19.52
CA GLN A 676 -25.42 -14.00 -19.20
C GLN A 676 -26.45 -14.25 -20.31
N ASP A 677 -27.09 -15.42 -20.29
CA ASP A 677 -28.13 -15.77 -21.27
C ASP A 677 -29.49 -15.11 -20.99
N SER A 678 -29.66 -14.54 -19.78
CA SER A 678 -30.88 -13.85 -19.37
C SER A 678 -31.01 -12.50 -20.04
N ARG A 679 -31.96 -12.38 -20.96
CA ARG A 679 -32.24 -11.13 -21.67
C ARG A 679 -33.26 -10.29 -20.92
N LYS A 680 -32.82 -9.13 -20.43
CA LYS A 680 -33.66 -8.17 -19.71
C LYS A 680 -33.72 -6.86 -20.50
N PRO A 681 -34.82 -6.57 -21.20
CA PRO A 681 -35.05 -5.26 -21.80
C PRO A 681 -35.14 -4.20 -20.68
N ILE A 682 -34.49 -3.05 -20.88
CA ILE A 682 -34.53 -1.93 -19.93
C ILE A 682 -35.26 -0.75 -20.55
N ASN A 683 -36.24 -0.19 -19.82
CA ASN A 683 -36.81 1.09 -20.18
C ASN A 683 -35.93 2.22 -19.60
N VAL A 684 -35.12 2.87 -20.43
CA VAL A 684 -34.21 3.97 -20.03
C VAL A 684 -34.95 5.18 -19.46
N THR A 685 -36.24 5.36 -19.75
CA THR A 685 -37.04 6.43 -19.14
C THR A 685 -37.68 6.03 -17.80
N GLY A 686 -37.59 4.75 -17.42
CA GLY A 686 -38.13 4.18 -16.18
C GLY A 686 -37.15 4.22 -15.01
N GLU A 687 -37.53 3.67 -13.87
CA GLU A 687 -36.71 3.63 -12.65
C GLU A 687 -35.59 2.60 -12.72
N PHE A 688 -34.61 2.71 -11.82
CA PHE A 688 -33.40 1.87 -11.82
C PHE A 688 -33.59 0.48 -11.19
N ASP A 689 -34.70 0.23 -10.47
CA ASP A 689 -35.06 -1.07 -9.89
C ASP A 689 -35.17 -2.22 -10.92
N GLN A 690 -35.34 -1.88 -12.20
CA GLN A 690 -35.27 -2.82 -13.33
C GLN A 690 -33.94 -3.61 -13.36
N TRP A 691 -32.85 -2.99 -12.89
CA TRP A 691 -31.50 -3.57 -12.86
C TRP A 691 -31.26 -4.55 -11.72
N ASP A 692 -32.16 -4.63 -10.73
CA ASP A 692 -32.06 -5.56 -9.60
C ASP A 692 -32.16 -7.02 -10.08
N SER A 693 -32.77 -7.24 -11.24
CA SER A 693 -32.90 -8.57 -11.86
C SER A 693 -31.72 -8.99 -12.75
N VAL A 694 -30.75 -8.08 -12.99
CA VAL A 694 -29.51 -8.37 -13.72
C VAL A 694 -28.48 -8.87 -12.71
N LYS A 695 -28.09 -10.13 -12.86
CA LYS A 695 -27.31 -10.86 -11.85
C LYS A 695 -25.84 -10.43 -11.81
N VAL A 696 -25.20 -10.31 -12.96
CA VAL A 696 -23.77 -9.99 -12.99
C VAL A 696 -23.57 -8.50 -12.76
N THR A 697 -22.75 -8.21 -11.77
CA THR A 697 -22.23 -6.88 -11.47
C THR A 697 -20.73 -6.91 -11.75
N TYR A 698 -20.23 -5.87 -12.39
CA TYR A 698 -18.80 -5.66 -12.59
C TYR A 698 -18.39 -4.58 -11.58
N THR A 699 -17.56 -4.92 -10.61
CA THR A 699 -17.19 -4.03 -9.51
C THR A 699 -15.87 -3.34 -9.79
N ASP A 700 -15.70 -2.17 -9.19
CA ASP A 700 -14.50 -1.35 -9.27
C ASP A 700 -14.22 -0.70 -7.90
N PRO A 701 -12.96 -0.53 -7.48
CA PRO A 701 -12.67 -0.05 -6.13
C PRO A 701 -13.07 1.40 -5.90
N LYS A 702 -13.79 1.67 -4.81
CA LYS A 702 -14.03 3.02 -4.31
C LYS A 702 -12.72 3.68 -3.87
N ASN A 703 -12.68 5.01 -3.96
CA ASN A 703 -11.62 5.94 -3.56
C ASN A 703 -10.38 5.93 -4.46
N ASP A 704 -10.42 5.28 -5.61
CA ASP A 704 -9.33 5.25 -6.59
C ASP A 704 -9.35 6.48 -7.55
N CYS A 705 -10.43 7.27 -7.50
CA CYS A 705 -10.65 8.53 -8.22
C CYS A 705 -10.24 9.78 -7.41
N ASN A 706 -9.65 9.61 -6.22
CA ASN A 706 -9.28 10.71 -5.33
C ASN A 706 -8.26 11.69 -5.92
N ASP A 707 -8.27 12.94 -5.42
CA ASP A 707 -7.26 13.94 -5.75
C ASP A 707 -5.85 13.49 -5.29
N ARG A 708 -4.84 13.83 -6.09
CA ARG A 708 -3.42 13.70 -5.72
C ARG A 708 -2.86 15.05 -5.35
N TYR A 709 -2.25 15.17 -4.19
CA TYR A 709 -1.47 16.34 -3.79
C TYR A 709 -0.21 15.90 -3.05
N GLU A 710 0.79 15.42 -3.79
CA GLU A 710 1.94 14.75 -3.20
C GLU A 710 3.28 15.28 -3.69
N ARG A 711 4.26 15.26 -2.79
CA ARG A 711 5.64 15.62 -3.11
C ARG A 711 6.34 14.46 -3.82
N GLY A 712 7.11 14.79 -4.85
CA GLY A 712 8.07 13.89 -5.48
C GLY A 712 9.51 14.37 -5.35
N PHE A 713 10.41 13.64 -6.01
CA PHE A 713 11.84 13.97 -6.05
C PHE A 713 12.12 15.33 -6.68
N GLY A 714 13.25 15.93 -6.29
CA GLY A 714 13.76 17.19 -6.82
C GLY A 714 12.87 18.40 -6.54
N ASN A 715 12.16 18.39 -5.41
CA ASN A 715 11.12 19.38 -5.05
C ASN A 715 9.95 19.44 -6.05
N SER A 716 9.67 18.35 -6.75
CA SER A 716 8.49 18.24 -7.60
C SER A 716 7.22 18.14 -6.76
N GLN A 717 6.13 18.73 -7.25
CA GLN A 717 4.79 18.58 -6.67
C GLN A 717 3.88 17.95 -7.73
N TYR A 718 3.29 16.81 -7.40
CA TYR A 718 2.27 16.15 -8.20
C TYR A 718 0.89 16.60 -7.75
N ILE A 719 0.14 17.19 -8.68
CA ILE A 719 -1.25 17.63 -8.47
C ILE A 719 -2.10 16.96 -9.53
N ASN A 720 -3.09 16.17 -9.10
CA ASN A 720 -4.09 15.57 -9.96
C ASN A 720 -5.46 15.83 -9.36
N GLN A 721 -6.27 16.62 -10.06
CA GLN A 721 -7.66 16.92 -9.67
C GLN A 721 -8.60 16.59 -10.82
N THR A 722 -8.25 15.53 -11.56
CA THR A 722 -9.00 15.13 -12.75
C THR A 722 -10.13 14.16 -12.46
N GLY A 723 -10.13 13.60 -11.25
CA GLY A 723 -11.21 12.81 -10.66
C GLY A 723 -12.48 13.62 -10.48
N ARG A 724 -13.63 12.96 -10.62
CA ARG A 724 -14.93 13.57 -10.44
C ARG A 724 -16.01 12.57 -10.05
N ASN A 725 -16.21 11.54 -10.87
CA ASN A 725 -17.16 10.48 -10.60
C ASN A 725 -16.38 9.19 -10.36
N ASP A 726 -16.35 8.73 -9.10
CA ASP A 726 -15.73 7.48 -8.65
C ASP A 726 -16.70 6.32 -8.95
N ILE A 727 -16.39 5.49 -9.94
CA ILE A 727 -17.20 4.40 -10.45
C ILE A 727 -16.99 3.19 -9.54
N VAL A 728 -18.08 2.61 -9.04
CA VAL A 728 -18.01 1.44 -8.13
C VAL A 728 -18.64 0.19 -8.71
N SER A 729 -19.56 0.33 -9.67
CA SER A 729 -20.09 -0.83 -10.36
C SER A 729 -20.66 -0.54 -11.74
N ALA A 730 -20.71 -1.57 -12.57
CA ALA A 730 -21.40 -1.58 -13.86
C ALA A 730 -22.25 -2.85 -14.02
N LYS A 731 -23.29 -2.76 -14.87
CA LYS A 731 -24.10 -3.91 -15.30
C LYS A 731 -24.39 -3.83 -16.79
N VAL A 732 -24.57 -5.00 -17.42
CA VAL A 732 -24.89 -5.10 -18.85
C VAL A 732 -25.96 -6.16 -19.07
N THR A 733 -26.93 -5.86 -19.93
CA THR A 733 -27.94 -6.83 -20.39
C THR A 733 -28.31 -6.51 -21.83
N SER A 734 -28.95 -7.44 -22.54
CA SER A 734 -29.40 -7.23 -23.92
C SER A 734 -30.80 -7.74 -24.16
N ASP A 735 -31.41 -7.29 -25.26
CA ASP A 735 -32.56 -7.95 -25.88
C ASP A 735 -32.28 -8.27 -27.36
N THR A 736 -33.31 -8.43 -28.20
CA THR A 736 -33.13 -8.74 -29.62
C THR A 736 -32.72 -7.54 -30.48
N LYS A 737 -32.71 -6.32 -29.91
CA LYS A 737 -32.50 -5.05 -30.62
C LYS A 737 -31.46 -4.16 -29.96
N ASN A 738 -31.31 -4.21 -28.64
CA ASN A 738 -30.47 -3.29 -27.89
C ASN A 738 -29.53 -4.03 -26.94
N LEU A 739 -28.39 -3.39 -26.69
CA LEU A 739 -27.52 -3.61 -25.55
C LEU A 739 -27.75 -2.47 -24.56
N TYR A 740 -27.88 -2.80 -23.28
CA TYR A 740 -28.15 -1.86 -22.20
C TYR A 740 -26.97 -1.86 -21.26
N PHE A 741 -26.52 -0.66 -20.88
CA PHE A 741 -25.44 -0.46 -19.94
C PHE A 741 -25.92 0.33 -18.73
N TYR A 742 -25.40 -0.03 -17.57
CA TYR A 742 -25.58 0.63 -16.29
C TYR A 742 -24.21 0.92 -15.68
N VAL A 743 -24.10 2.04 -14.99
CA VAL A 743 -22.96 2.39 -14.15
C VAL A 743 -23.46 3.09 -12.89
N GLU A 744 -22.80 2.80 -11.78
CA GLU A 744 -23.04 3.39 -10.47
C GLU A 744 -21.73 3.94 -9.93
N THR A 745 -21.83 5.10 -9.30
CA THR A 745 -20.71 5.80 -8.68
C THR A 745 -20.84 5.83 -7.16
N ALA A 746 -19.73 6.04 -6.46
CA ALA A 746 -19.69 6.11 -5.00
C ALA A 746 -20.56 7.24 -4.44
N GLU A 747 -20.63 8.35 -5.16
CA GLU A 747 -21.42 9.55 -4.85
C GLU A 747 -22.28 9.94 -6.07
N ASP A 748 -23.15 10.95 -5.93
CA ASP A 748 -24.02 11.44 -7.01
C ASP A 748 -23.24 11.79 -8.29
N ILE A 749 -23.73 11.33 -9.44
CA ILE A 749 -23.10 11.63 -10.73
C ILE A 749 -23.24 13.12 -11.02
N SER A 750 -22.11 13.76 -11.35
CA SER A 750 -22.07 15.16 -11.72
C SER A 750 -23.00 15.51 -12.89
N MET A 751 -23.40 16.78 -13.00
CA MET A 751 -24.10 17.27 -14.20
C MET A 751 -23.31 16.98 -15.47
N TYR A 752 -24.01 16.61 -16.54
CA TYR A 752 -23.37 16.33 -17.83
C TYR A 752 -22.60 17.56 -18.35
N ASP A 753 -21.47 17.30 -18.98
CA ASP A 753 -20.74 18.30 -19.74
C ASP A 753 -20.33 17.77 -21.11
N THR A 754 -19.86 18.67 -21.96
CA THR A 754 -19.51 18.38 -23.37
C THR A 754 -18.03 18.56 -23.68
N ASP A 755 -17.23 18.98 -22.70
CA ASP A 755 -15.85 19.42 -22.91
C ASP A 755 -14.83 18.45 -22.32
N SER A 756 -15.27 17.54 -21.44
CA SER A 756 -14.49 16.52 -20.74
C SER A 756 -14.80 15.09 -21.22
N ALA A 757 -14.26 14.09 -20.52
CA ALA A 757 -14.62 12.69 -20.70
C ALA A 757 -15.71 12.26 -19.71
N TRP A 758 -16.85 12.97 -19.68
CA TRP A 758 -17.94 12.68 -18.74
C TRP A 758 -18.63 11.34 -19.03
N MET A 759 -18.51 10.41 -18.08
CA MET A 759 -19.09 9.06 -18.08
C MET A 759 -19.03 8.38 -19.47
N GLN A 760 -17.85 8.31 -20.07
CA GLN A 760 -17.64 7.69 -21.38
C GLN A 760 -17.56 6.16 -21.26
N LEU A 761 -18.14 5.47 -22.24
CA LEU A 761 -18.13 4.00 -22.30
C LEU A 761 -17.40 3.54 -23.57
N PHE A 762 -16.25 2.91 -23.38
CA PHE A 762 -15.40 2.38 -24.44
C PHE A 762 -15.76 0.92 -24.70
N VAL A 763 -15.95 0.55 -25.97
CA VAL A 763 -16.50 -0.76 -26.35
C VAL A 763 -15.72 -1.38 -27.51
N ASN A 764 -15.31 -2.64 -27.33
CA ASN A 764 -14.88 -3.55 -28.38
C ASN A 764 -16.00 -4.59 -28.62
N THR A 765 -16.38 -4.77 -29.88
CA THR A 765 -17.53 -5.59 -30.29
C THR A 765 -17.17 -6.82 -31.12
N ASP A 766 -15.95 -6.89 -31.63
CA ASP A 766 -15.49 -7.96 -32.51
C ASP A 766 -14.48 -8.90 -31.85
N GLY A 767 -14.05 -8.60 -30.62
CA GLY A 767 -13.03 -9.33 -29.88
C GLY A 767 -11.60 -9.10 -30.41
N GLU A 768 -11.42 -8.24 -31.39
CA GLU A 768 -10.13 -7.98 -32.04
C GLU A 768 -9.42 -6.81 -31.35
N GLY A 769 -8.64 -7.07 -30.30
CA GLY A 769 -7.86 -6.04 -29.59
C GLY A 769 -6.76 -5.34 -30.42
N LEU A 770 -6.71 -5.58 -31.74
CA LEU A 770 -5.68 -5.08 -32.65
C LEU A 770 -6.16 -3.98 -33.61
N ASN A 771 -7.47 -3.78 -33.77
CA ASN A 771 -8.07 -2.72 -34.56
C ASN A 771 -8.60 -1.59 -33.65
N GLY A 772 -9.29 -0.61 -34.23
CA GLY A 772 -9.83 0.52 -33.48
C GLY A 772 -8.76 1.38 -32.79
N TRP A 773 -9.16 2.04 -31.69
CA TRP A 773 -8.27 2.83 -30.83
C TRP A 773 -7.97 2.00 -29.59
N TYR A 774 -6.75 1.46 -29.52
CA TYR A 774 -6.34 0.47 -28.51
C TYR A 774 -7.30 -0.73 -28.35
N GLY A 775 -7.94 -1.17 -29.43
CA GLY A 775 -8.94 -2.23 -29.42
C GLY A 775 -10.37 -1.73 -29.31
N TYR A 776 -10.63 -0.46 -29.00
CA TYR A 776 -12.00 0.04 -28.94
C TYR A 776 -12.54 0.40 -30.33
N ASP A 777 -13.69 -0.19 -30.66
CA ASP A 777 -14.45 0.06 -31.89
C ASP A 777 -15.36 1.27 -31.76
N TYR A 778 -15.91 1.48 -30.56
CA TYR A 778 -16.90 2.51 -30.29
C TYR A 778 -16.63 3.21 -28.97
N ILE A 779 -17.04 4.48 -28.93
CA ILE A 779 -17.17 5.27 -27.70
C ILE A 779 -18.64 5.70 -27.61
N ILE A 780 -19.32 5.20 -26.59
CA ILE A 780 -20.69 5.60 -26.21
C ILE A 780 -20.56 6.72 -25.20
N ASN A 781 -21.53 7.64 -25.24
CA ASN A 781 -21.48 8.88 -24.47
C ASN A 781 -20.27 9.77 -24.79
N HIS A 782 -19.74 9.65 -26.01
CA HIS A 782 -18.59 10.46 -26.43
C HIS A 782 -18.88 11.97 -26.40
N GLU A 783 -20.11 12.35 -26.77
CA GLU A 783 -20.62 13.72 -26.65
C GLU A 783 -22.06 13.68 -26.09
N ALA A 784 -22.24 14.12 -24.84
CA ALA A 784 -23.57 14.37 -24.27
C ALA A 784 -24.21 15.58 -24.98
N LYS A 785 -25.41 15.41 -25.56
CA LYS A 785 -26.11 16.47 -26.30
C LYS A 785 -27.12 17.22 -25.43
N SER A 786 -27.69 16.53 -24.45
CA SER A 786 -28.60 17.07 -23.43
C SER A 786 -28.63 16.13 -22.23
N GLN A 787 -29.40 16.47 -21.19
CA GLN A 787 -29.63 15.62 -20.00
C GLN A 787 -30.27 14.23 -20.29
N PHE A 788 -30.73 13.98 -21.52
CA PHE A 788 -31.39 12.72 -21.90
C PHE A 788 -30.87 12.10 -23.20
N THR A 789 -29.95 12.76 -23.90
CA THR A 789 -29.50 12.34 -25.23
C THR A 789 -28.00 12.45 -25.34
N THR A 790 -27.37 11.39 -25.83
CA THR A 790 -25.94 11.33 -26.08
C THR A 790 -25.64 10.64 -27.40
N THR A 791 -24.36 10.49 -27.74
CA THR A 791 -23.89 9.94 -29.01
C THR A 791 -23.30 8.54 -28.86
N VAL A 792 -23.41 7.77 -29.94
CA VAL A 792 -22.57 6.59 -30.21
C VAL A 792 -21.63 6.98 -31.33
N SER A 793 -20.33 6.86 -31.08
CA SER A 793 -19.30 7.21 -32.05
C SER A 793 -18.45 5.99 -32.38
N LYS A 794 -18.29 5.71 -33.68
CA LYS A 794 -17.41 4.66 -34.18
C LYS A 794 -16.01 5.24 -34.34
N VAL A 795 -15.00 4.52 -33.86
CA VAL A 795 -13.60 4.89 -33.99
C VAL A 795 -13.14 4.63 -35.43
N GLU A 796 -12.51 5.64 -36.05
CA GLU A 796 -11.83 5.53 -37.34
C GLU A 796 -10.35 5.15 -37.09
N GLU A 797 -9.89 4.12 -37.80
CA GLU A 797 -8.73 3.29 -37.44
C GLU A 797 -7.39 4.06 -37.30
N LYS A 798 -6.92 4.29 -36.06
CA LYS A 798 -5.52 4.65 -35.73
C LYS A 798 -5.11 4.15 -34.32
N ARG A 799 -4.59 2.92 -34.24
CA ARG A 799 -4.13 2.26 -32.99
C ARG A 799 -3.07 3.02 -32.15
N LYS A 800 -2.38 4.02 -32.73
CA LYS A 800 -1.20 4.65 -32.11
C LYS A 800 -1.17 6.18 -32.16
N SER A 801 -2.26 6.85 -32.50
CA SER A 801 -2.30 8.31 -32.39
C SER A 801 -2.77 8.75 -31.01
N ILE A 802 -2.17 9.84 -30.54
CA ILE A 802 -2.56 10.62 -29.34
C ILE A 802 -3.98 11.21 -29.48
N SER A 803 -4.60 11.11 -30.66
CA SER A 803 -6.00 11.46 -30.88
C SER A 803 -6.67 10.38 -31.72
N TYR A 804 -7.79 9.84 -31.26
CA TYR A 804 -8.66 9.01 -32.10
C TYR A 804 -9.51 9.91 -33.00
N GLU A 805 -9.61 9.55 -34.28
CA GLU A 805 -10.66 10.09 -35.14
C GLU A 805 -11.89 9.23 -34.91
N TYR A 806 -13.05 9.86 -34.78
CA TYR A 806 -14.31 9.17 -34.55
C TYR A 806 -15.38 9.76 -35.45
N LYS A 807 -16.37 8.93 -35.75
CA LYS A 807 -17.55 9.32 -36.49
C LYS A 807 -18.78 8.95 -35.69
N THR A 808 -19.58 9.95 -35.33
CA THR A 808 -20.90 9.72 -34.74
C THR A 808 -21.76 8.91 -35.69
N VAL A 809 -22.22 7.74 -35.23
CA VAL A 809 -23.08 6.82 -35.98
C VAL A 809 -24.55 6.94 -35.58
N GLY A 810 -24.84 7.55 -34.43
CA GLY A 810 -26.21 7.81 -33.99
C GLY A 810 -26.28 8.53 -32.65
N GLU A 811 -27.50 8.92 -32.29
CA GLU A 811 -27.84 9.44 -30.96
C GLU A 811 -28.68 8.40 -30.22
N VAL A 812 -28.46 8.30 -28.91
CA VAL A 812 -29.14 7.36 -28.02
C VAL A 812 -29.63 8.07 -26.77
N SER A 813 -30.65 7.50 -26.12
CA SER A 813 -31.15 8.01 -24.85
C SER A 813 -30.36 7.45 -23.69
N TYR A 814 -30.16 8.30 -22.68
CA TYR A 814 -29.64 7.90 -21.38
C TYR A 814 -30.49 8.54 -20.27
N ARG A 815 -30.34 8.04 -19.04
CA ARG A 815 -30.88 8.65 -17.84
C ARG A 815 -29.82 8.62 -16.74
N VAL A 816 -29.68 9.74 -16.04
CA VAL A 816 -28.94 9.86 -14.77
C VAL A 816 -29.95 10.14 -13.66
N LYS A 817 -29.77 9.53 -12.51
CA LYS A 817 -30.48 9.83 -11.27
C LYS A 817 -29.55 9.51 -10.11
N ASP A 818 -29.29 10.50 -9.27
CA ASP A 818 -28.41 10.37 -8.11
C ASP A 818 -27.04 9.79 -8.56
N ASN A 819 -26.57 8.71 -7.96
CA ASN A 819 -25.31 8.04 -8.30
C ASN A 819 -25.40 7.01 -9.47
N LYS A 820 -26.47 7.02 -10.29
CA LYS A 820 -26.74 5.97 -11.29
C LYS A 820 -26.96 6.51 -12.69
N MET A 821 -26.39 5.83 -13.68
CA MET A 821 -26.62 6.11 -15.10
C MET A 821 -26.98 4.83 -15.86
N MET A 822 -27.91 4.93 -16.82
CA MET A 822 -28.20 3.85 -17.77
C MET A 822 -28.35 4.36 -19.21
N ILE A 823 -27.91 3.54 -20.17
CA ILE A 823 -27.92 3.84 -21.61
C ILE A 823 -28.49 2.64 -22.39
N ALA A 824 -29.32 2.89 -23.41
CA ALA A 824 -29.75 1.87 -24.37
C ALA A 824 -29.13 2.13 -25.73
N VAL A 825 -28.40 1.15 -26.26
CA VAL A 825 -27.71 1.25 -27.55
C VAL A 825 -28.24 0.19 -28.52
N PRO A 826 -28.79 0.59 -29.68
CA PRO A 826 -29.18 -0.36 -30.71
C PRO A 826 -27.99 -1.22 -31.17
N LEU A 827 -28.18 -2.54 -31.23
CA LEU A 827 -27.15 -3.49 -31.66
C LEU A 827 -26.60 -3.15 -33.05
N GLU A 828 -27.47 -2.66 -33.95
CA GLU A 828 -27.08 -2.23 -35.29
C GLU A 828 -26.10 -1.06 -35.31
N MET A 829 -26.16 -0.15 -34.32
CA MET A 829 -25.20 0.96 -34.21
C MET A 829 -23.81 0.47 -33.79
N LEU A 830 -23.75 -0.66 -33.10
CA LEU A 830 -22.52 -1.36 -32.70
C LEU A 830 -22.04 -2.37 -33.74
N GLY A 831 -22.73 -2.50 -34.89
CA GLY A 831 -22.41 -3.49 -35.91
C GLY A 831 -22.70 -4.95 -35.50
N ILE A 832 -23.41 -5.16 -34.40
CA ILE A 832 -23.78 -6.48 -33.90
C ILE A 832 -25.03 -6.96 -34.65
N THR A 833 -24.89 -8.06 -35.40
CA THR A 833 -25.98 -8.59 -36.24
C THR A 833 -26.64 -9.85 -35.68
N ASP A 834 -25.92 -10.62 -34.84
CA ASP A 834 -26.43 -11.81 -34.18
C ASP A 834 -26.67 -11.54 -32.69
N TYR A 835 -27.89 -11.17 -32.34
CA TYR A 835 -28.30 -10.93 -30.95
C TYR A 835 -28.17 -12.18 -30.06
N SER A 836 -28.06 -13.38 -30.65
CA SER A 836 -27.91 -14.64 -29.91
C SER A 836 -26.48 -14.95 -29.53
N LYS A 837 -25.52 -14.18 -30.05
CA LYS A 837 -24.09 -14.35 -29.80
C LYS A 837 -23.40 -13.00 -29.64
N ILE A 838 -23.61 -12.40 -28.48
CA ILE A 838 -22.98 -11.13 -28.10
C ILE A 838 -21.77 -11.43 -27.24
N ASN A 839 -20.62 -10.90 -27.65
CA ASN A 839 -19.37 -10.91 -26.91
C ASN A 839 -18.77 -9.50 -27.02
N VAL A 840 -18.75 -8.78 -25.91
CA VAL A 840 -18.35 -7.36 -25.86
C VAL A 840 -17.37 -7.17 -24.72
N SER A 841 -16.23 -6.57 -25.01
CA SER A 841 -15.33 -6.05 -23.97
C SER A 841 -15.60 -4.56 -23.80
N PHE A 842 -15.68 -4.09 -22.57
CA PHE A 842 -16.03 -2.70 -22.28
C PHE A 842 -15.34 -2.14 -21.03
N LYS A 843 -15.31 -0.81 -20.97
CA LYS A 843 -14.78 -0.03 -19.86
C LYS A 843 -15.54 1.28 -19.73
N TRP A 844 -15.91 1.64 -18.51
CA TRP A 844 -16.36 2.99 -18.20
C TRP A 844 -15.18 3.86 -17.79
N ALA A 845 -15.22 5.14 -18.15
CA ALA A 845 -14.25 6.11 -17.65
C ALA A 845 -14.89 7.47 -17.49
N ASP A 846 -14.49 8.20 -16.45
CA ASP A 846 -14.92 9.58 -16.19
C ASP A 846 -13.70 10.44 -15.91
N SER A 847 -13.64 11.64 -16.50
CA SER A 847 -12.62 12.62 -16.12
C SER A 847 -13.06 14.02 -16.48
N VAL A 848 -12.62 15.03 -15.71
CA VAL A 848 -12.79 16.45 -16.06
C VAL A 848 -11.91 16.89 -17.22
N VAL A 849 -10.97 16.05 -17.65
CA VAL A 849 -10.15 16.24 -18.87
C VAL A 849 -10.47 15.16 -19.91
N LYS A 850 -9.97 15.33 -21.13
CA LYS A 850 -10.19 14.37 -22.21
C LYS A 850 -9.24 13.18 -22.08
N ILE A 851 -9.78 11.97 -22.21
CA ILE A 851 -9.01 10.74 -22.37
C ILE A 851 -8.54 10.68 -23.83
N SER A 852 -7.22 10.73 -24.05
CA SER A 852 -6.61 10.91 -25.38
C SER A 852 -5.57 9.85 -25.75
N ASN A 853 -5.05 9.10 -24.79
CA ASN A 853 -4.15 7.98 -25.00
C ASN A 853 -4.43 6.86 -23.96
N MET A 854 -3.70 5.74 -24.04
CA MET A 854 -3.86 4.65 -23.07
C MET A 854 -3.34 5.02 -21.67
N GLU A 855 -2.33 5.88 -21.55
CA GLU A 855 -1.80 6.37 -20.27
C GLU A 855 -2.90 7.06 -19.44
N ALA A 856 -3.82 7.79 -20.11
CA ALA A 856 -4.94 8.46 -19.47
C ALA A 856 -5.84 7.51 -18.65
N PHE A 857 -5.99 6.24 -19.05
CA PHE A 857 -6.75 5.25 -18.26
C PHE A 857 -6.05 4.80 -16.97
N TYR A 858 -4.81 5.21 -16.76
CA TYR A 858 -4.07 5.00 -15.51
C TYR A 858 -3.93 6.29 -14.71
N GLU A 859 -3.93 7.45 -15.39
CA GLU A 859 -3.48 8.71 -14.81
C GLU A 859 -4.60 9.70 -14.51
N VAL A 860 -5.67 9.75 -15.31
CA VAL A 860 -6.65 10.84 -15.19
C VAL A 860 -8.05 10.32 -14.92
N GLY A 861 -8.74 11.02 -14.02
CA GLY A 861 -10.07 10.67 -13.59
C GLY A 861 -10.14 9.26 -13.03
N ASP A 862 -11.14 8.54 -13.51
CA ASP A 862 -11.41 7.17 -13.15
C ASP A 862 -11.66 6.30 -14.39
N ALA A 863 -11.30 5.03 -14.30
CA ALA A 863 -11.45 4.03 -15.33
C ALA A 863 -11.78 2.68 -14.69
N ALA A 864 -12.96 2.15 -14.98
CA ALA A 864 -13.46 0.89 -14.44
C ALA A 864 -13.52 -0.19 -15.54
N PRO A 865 -12.63 -1.21 -15.53
CA PRO A 865 -11.52 -1.42 -14.58
C PRO A 865 -10.31 -0.55 -14.89
N LEU A 866 -9.31 -0.42 -14.01
CA LEU A 866 -8.15 0.44 -14.27
C LEU A 866 -7.31 0.03 -15.48
N GLY A 867 -6.76 1.04 -16.18
CA GLY A 867 -5.73 0.84 -17.19
C GLY A 867 -6.21 0.12 -18.45
N ARG A 868 -5.43 -0.87 -18.92
CA ARG A 868 -5.75 -1.61 -20.16
C ARG A 868 -6.74 -2.77 -19.99
N LEU A 869 -7.11 -3.11 -18.76
CA LEU A 869 -8.07 -4.19 -18.50
C LEU A 869 -9.47 -3.81 -18.99
N ASN A 870 -10.31 -4.80 -19.28
CA ASN A 870 -11.69 -4.57 -19.71
C ASN A 870 -12.59 -5.63 -19.10
N PHE A 871 -13.80 -5.23 -18.72
CA PHE A 871 -14.87 -6.16 -18.40
C PHE A 871 -15.35 -6.86 -19.66
N ILE A 872 -15.90 -8.08 -19.51
CA ILE A 872 -16.43 -8.88 -20.62
C ILE A 872 -17.90 -9.20 -20.38
N TYR A 873 -18.76 -8.78 -21.31
CA TYR A 873 -20.15 -9.22 -21.42
C TYR A 873 -20.28 -10.28 -22.50
N ARG A 874 -20.80 -11.46 -22.12
CA ARG A 874 -21.09 -12.56 -23.05
C ARG A 874 -22.44 -13.19 -22.75
N ASN A 875 -23.19 -13.57 -23.79
CA ASN A 875 -24.51 -14.22 -23.64
C ASN A 875 -24.62 -15.64 -24.21
N TYR A 876 -23.48 -16.27 -24.58
CA TYR A 876 -23.42 -17.60 -25.18
C TYR A 876 -22.16 -18.40 -24.79
#